data_AF-A0A5B8R998-F1
#
_entry.id   AF-A0A5B8R998-F1
#
_cell.length_a   1.000
_cell.length_b   1.000
_cell.length_c   1.000
_cell.angle_alpha   90.00
_cell.angle_beta   90.00
_cell.angle_gamma   90.00
#
_symmetry.space_group_name_H-M   'P 1'
#
loop_
_entity.id
_entity.type
_entity.pdbx_description
1 polymer ?
#
loop_
_entity_poly.entity_id
_entity_poly.type
_entity_poly.pdbx_seq_one_letter_code
_entity_poly.pdbx_strand_id
1 'polypeptide(L)'
;MSSAAKVRVLPKSVNEIPIQPASQDIWDKKYRLKTKDGTVLDETVDDTYKRIARAIAEVEVPEKRDEWYENFLWALRHGAIPAGRITSNAGAWDHKPATSTINCTVSSTIGDSMDDILDKVHEAGLTLKAGCGIGYEFSTLRPRGAYVSGAGAYTSGPLSFMDIYDRMCFTVSSAGGRRGAQMATFDVGHPDVLDFIRAKREDGRLRQFNLSLLITDGFMKAVENGEMWPLAFPLSPKEAEMDGVDLNDPEQVVWREWPRREGYITREDGLVACRIYKRIKAQRIWDMIMTSTYDYAEPGFILIDRVNEMNNNWFCEEIRATNPCVTADTWVQTDEGPRQVRDLIGRSFVARVDGQAHASGEEGFFRTATKPVVRLQTAEGYSLRLTEDHRVRRVSRFTRYTTETEWCAAGELRAGDRVLLNDHRDNAEWGGAVNEDEGYLLGLLVGDGTLKADKAVLSVWESAAVGNGDEGGLSAGARAVMDAGMRAAGTLPHRADFAGWQQVAGRGEYRLALGALKQLAESLGMSPGDKAITPALEQASSDGYRGFLRGLFDADGSVQGTQAKGVSVRLAQSDLSRLEAVQRMLLRLGITATIYRDRRRANAARMPDGRGGHADYAIRPQHELVLAGEGIARFRERIGFSDSDKMSRLDALLDSYSRRLNRERFVARVAGVEDDGVEDVYDVQVPGINTFDANGLHAHNCGEQPLPPYGACLLGSINLTKFVREPFTEKAHFDWEEYRRVVSIFTRLLDNVVEINGLPLPRQQEEIMRKRRHGMGFLGLGSTLTMLRMRYGDEASLEFTERAAKEMALEGWRTGLSLADEKGAAPLMDEEFTVTREMLAKRPEMEKDGYAPGDTIAGKVLWARYSRYMQRVAEAEPELVDELAERGARFTHHSSIAPTGTISLSLANNAANGIEPSFAHHYTRNVIREGKKSKESVGVYSFELLAYRYFVDPEALPSTDPETRNLPDYFITADDVTPKQHVDIQAAAQRWIDSSISKTANVPTDYPYQDFKDIYRYAYEQGLKGCTTFRFNPEAFQGVLVKDSDLANTTYRFVLDDGSVVEAKGGDEVEYDGEIHTAANLYDALKEGYYGRF
;
A
#
# COMPACT_ATOMS: atom_id res chain seq x y z
N MET A 1 -12.60 8.49 58.96
CA MET A 1 -14.00 8.45 58.49
C MET A 1 -14.14 7.22 57.60
N SER A 2 -15.30 6.57 57.53
CA SER A 2 -15.49 5.41 56.65
C SER A 2 -15.54 5.85 55.18
N SER A 3 -14.67 5.29 54.34
CA SER A 3 -14.78 5.40 52.89
C SER A 3 -15.83 4.39 52.41
N ALA A 4 -17.09 4.82 52.35
CA ALA A 4 -18.17 4.00 51.80
C ALA A 4 -17.81 3.57 50.36
N ALA A 5 -17.69 2.26 50.14
CA ALA A 5 -17.40 1.71 48.82
C ALA A 5 -18.53 2.08 47.87
N LYS A 6 -18.26 2.95 46.90
CA LYS A 6 -19.22 3.28 45.84
C LYS A 6 -19.34 2.06 44.94
N VAL A 7 -20.43 1.30 45.11
CA VAL A 7 -20.84 0.25 44.18
C VAL A 7 -21.06 0.90 42.82
N ARG A 8 -20.06 0.78 41.94
CA ARG A 8 -20.14 1.22 40.56
C ARG A 8 -20.92 0.14 39.82
N VAL A 9 -22.17 0.43 39.46
CA VAL A 9 -22.91 -0.43 38.53
C VAL A 9 -22.10 -0.45 37.24
N LEU A 10 -21.53 -1.61 36.91
CA LEU A 10 -20.84 -1.78 35.64
C LEU A 10 -21.87 -1.64 34.50
N PRO A 11 -21.56 -0.90 33.43
CA PRO A 11 -22.38 -0.91 32.22
C PRO A 11 -22.52 -2.35 31.70
N LYS A 12 -23.63 -2.65 31.02
CA LYS A 12 -24.01 -4.03 30.68
C LYS A 12 -23.68 -4.44 29.25
N SER A 13 -23.34 -3.50 28.37
CA SER A 13 -23.11 -3.78 26.95
C SER A 13 -21.87 -3.12 26.38
N VAL A 14 -21.18 -3.85 25.51
CA VAL A 14 -20.14 -3.35 24.58
C VAL A 14 -20.65 -2.21 23.67
N ASN A 15 -21.97 -2.04 23.53
CA ASN A 15 -22.59 -0.91 22.83
C ASN A 15 -22.52 0.41 23.61
N GLU A 16 -22.20 0.39 24.91
CA GLU A 16 -22.05 1.59 25.75
C GLU A 16 -20.62 2.16 25.73
N ILE A 17 -19.68 1.49 25.03
CA ILE A 17 -18.32 1.98 24.78
C ILE A 17 -18.38 3.11 23.74
N PRO A 18 -17.95 4.34 24.08
CA PRO A 18 -17.95 5.46 23.12
C PRO A 18 -17.04 5.19 21.92
N ILE A 19 -17.42 5.71 20.74
CA ILE A 19 -16.53 5.76 19.58
C ILE A 19 -15.27 6.57 19.95
N GLN A 20 -14.10 5.97 19.81
CA GLN A 20 -12.85 6.63 20.14
C GLN A 20 -12.57 7.73 19.10
N PRO A 21 -11.94 8.85 19.48
CA PRO A 21 -11.96 10.02 18.61
C PRO A 21 -11.33 9.77 17.22
N ALA A 22 -10.33 8.88 17.11
CA ALA A 22 -9.73 8.47 15.83
C ALA A 22 -10.74 7.90 14.83
N SER A 23 -11.60 6.99 15.29
CA SER A 23 -12.62 6.37 14.45
C SER A 23 -13.59 7.41 13.86
N GLN A 24 -13.88 8.45 14.65
CA GLN A 24 -14.74 9.59 14.26
C GLN A 24 -14.09 10.51 13.19
N ASP A 25 -12.78 10.78 13.23
CA ASP A 25 -12.09 11.66 12.23
C ASP A 25 -11.99 11.01 10.85
N ILE A 26 -11.81 9.69 10.82
CA ILE A 26 -11.79 8.91 9.58
C ILE A 26 -13.18 8.92 8.94
N TRP A 27 -14.23 8.66 9.73
CA TRP A 27 -15.60 8.68 9.23
C TRP A 27 -15.99 10.04 8.63
N ASP A 28 -15.60 11.15 9.27
CA ASP A 28 -15.90 12.52 8.79
C ASP A 28 -15.42 12.79 7.35
N LYS A 29 -14.44 12.01 6.87
CA LYS A 29 -13.69 12.34 5.65
C LYS A 29 -13.78 11.24 4.59
N LYS A 30 -13.84 9.97 5.02
CA LYS A 30 -14.13 8.82 4.17
C LYS A 30 -15.61 8.68 3.78
N TYR A 31 -16.52 9.02 4.70
CA TYR A 31 -17.89 8.49 4.69
C TYR A 31 -19.02 9.51 4.93
N ARG A 32 -18.79 10.56 5.74
CA ARG A 32 -19.76 11.63 6.01
C ARG A 32 -20.10 12.41 4.73
N LEU A 33 -21.35 12.31 4.27
CA LEU A 33 -21.78 13.00 3.04
C LEU A 33 -21.80 14.52 3.22
N LYS A 34 -21.22 15.21 2.23
CA LYS A 34 -21.13 16.67 2.11
C LYS A 34 -21.43 17.05 0.65
N THR A 35 -22.06 18.20 0.44
CA THR A 35 -22.35 18.76 -0.90
C THR A 35 -21.07 19.23 -1.61
N LYS A 36 -21.17 19.64 -2.88
CA LYS A 36 -20.04 20.19 -3.66
C LYS A 36 -19.47 21.48 -3.06
N ASP A 37 -20.32 22.31 -2.45
CA ASP A 37 -19.95 23.52 -1.69
C ASP A 37 -19.44 23.22 -0.27
N GLY A 38 -19.52 21.97 0.17
CA GLY A 38 -19.00 21.50 1.45
C GLY A 38 -20.00 21.47 2.61
N THR A 39 -21.26 21.84 2.38
CA THR A 39 -22.34 21.75 3.37
C THR A 39 -22.51 20.29 3.82
N VAL A 40 -22.52 20.08 5.14
CA VAL A 40 -22.69 18.76 5.77
C VAL A 40 -24.14 18.29 5.61
N LEU A 41 -24.32 17.02 5.21
CA LEU A 41 -25.62 16.36 5.16
C LEU A 41 -25.75 15.27 6.23
N ASP A 42 -24.71 14.48 6.46
CA ASP A 42 -24.65 13.56 7.60
C ASP A 42 -24.06 14.28 8.82
N GLU A 43 -24.86 14.68 9.82
CA GLU A 43 -24.30 15.34 11.02
C GLU A 43 -23.43 14.38 11.86
N THR A 44 -23.91 13.15 12.09
CA THR A 44 -23.28 12.10 12.89
C THR A 44 -23.15 10.77 12.14
N VAL A 45 -22.40 9.80 12.70
CA VAL A 45 -22.31 8.43 12.15
C VAL A 45 -23.69 7.79 12.00
N ASP A 46 -24.60 8.09 12.94
CA ASP A 46 -25.99 7.62 12.90
C ASP A 46 -26.78 8.26 11.74
N ASP A 47 -26.41 9.44 11.24
CA ASP A 47 -27.03 10.06 10.08
C ASP A 47 -26.50 9.49 8.76
N THR A 48 -25.21 9.11 8.70
CA THR A 48 -24.71 8.23 7.63
C THR A 48 -25.50 6.91 7.60
N TYR A 49 -25.78 6.31 8.77
CA TYR A 49 -26.60 5.10 8.83
C TYR A 49 -28.05 5.35 8.40
N LYS A 50 -28.69 6.47 8.78
CA LYS A 50 -30.02 6.86 8.27
C LYS A 50 -30.03 7.04 6.76
N ARG A 51 -29.05 7.75 6.18
CA ARG A 51 -28.92 7.95 4.73
C ARG A 51 -28.81 6.62 4.00
N ILE A 52 -27.93 5.73 4.46
CA ILE A 52 -27.75 4.41 3.87
C ILE A 52 -29.07 3.63 4.02
N ALA A 53 -29.61 3.47 5.23
CA ALA A 53 -30.85 2.74 5.46
C ALA A 53 -32.01 3.26 4.59
N ARG A 54 -32.13 4.58 4.40
CA ARG A 54 -33.19 5.18 3.56
C ARG A 54 -32.97 4.90 2.08
N ALA A 55 -31.76 5.12 1.57
CA ALA A 55 -31.43 4.84 0.17
C ALA A 55 -31.52 3.35 -0.19
N ILE A 56 -31.21 2.45 0.75
CA ILE A 56 -31.37 1.00 0.54
C ILE A 56 -32.84 0.57 0.70
N ALA A 57 -33.62 1.25 1.55
CA ALA A 57 -35.06 1.00 1.68
C ALA A 57 -35.92 1.59 0.55
N GLU A 58 -35.43 2.59 -0.19
CA GLU A 58 -36.12 3.12 -1.38
C GLU A 58 -36.23 2.08 -2.52
N VAL A 59 -35.37 1.05 -2.51
CA VAL A 59 -35.45 -0.13 -3.38
C VAL A 59 -36.68 -1.01 -3.06
N GLU A 60 -37.21 -0.95 -1.84
CA GLU A 60 -38.41 -1.71 -1.46
C GLU A 60 -39.69 -1.16 -2.10
N VAL A 61 -40.71 -2.03 -2.19
CA VAL A 61 -42.09 -1.62 -2.54
C VAL A 61 -42.60 -0.57 -1.54
N PRO A 62 -43.39 0.44 -1.99
CA PRO A 62 -43.72 1.63 -1.19
C PRO A 62 -44.23 1.34 0.23
N GLU A 63 -45.02 0.28 0.39
CA GLU A 63 -45.67 -0.15 1.62
C GLU A 63 -44.67 -0.67 2.67
N LYS A 64 -43.49 -1.12 2.24
CA LYS A 64 -42.45 -1.75 3.07
C LYS A 64 -41.24 -0.86 3.33
N ARG A 65 -41.19 0.35 2.75
CA ARG A 65 -40.02 1.24 2.83
C ARG A 65 -39.69 1.69 4.25
N ASP A 66 -40.68 2.09 5.03
CA ASP A 66 -40.44 2.55 6.41
C ASP A 66 -40.14 1.39 7.38
N GLU A 67 -40.69 0.20 7.15
CA GLU A 67 -40.35 -1.02 7.89
C GLU A 67 -38.87 -1.39 7.68
N TRP A 68 -38.42 -1.46 6.43
CA TRP A 68 -37.03 -1.82 6.12
C TRP A 68 -36.04 -0.70 6.40
N TYR A 69 -36.45 0.57 6.35
CA TYR A 69 -35.65 1.67 6.86
C TYR A 69 -35.30 1.46 8.34
N GLU A 70 -36.28 1.19 9.20
CA GLU A 70 -36.02 0.95 10.63
C GLU A 70 -35.23 -0.34 10.87
N ASN A 71 -35.50 -1.43 10.13
CA ASN A 71 -34.71 -2.66 10.23
C ASN A 71 -33.25 -2.46 9.80
N PHE A 72 -32.99 -1.88 8.62
CA PHE A 72 -31.63 -1.60 8.15
C PHE A 72 -30.88 -0.66 9.10
N LEU A 73 -31.55 0.40 9.56
CA LEU A 73 -30.97 1.32 10.55
C LEU A 73 -30.67 0.63 11.87
N TRP A 74 -31.52 -0.30 12.33
CA TRP A 74 -31.24 -1.16 13.48
C TRP A 74 -30.00 -2.02 13.25
N ALA A 75 -29.89 -2.74 12.12
CA ALA A 75 -28.74 -3.62 11.85
C ALA A 75 -27.41 -2.85 11.76
N LEU A 76 -27.40 -1.67 11.11
CA LEU A 76 -26.23 -0.79 11.03
C LEU A 76 -25.76 -0.34 12.43
N ARG A 77 -26.70 -0.07 13.35
CA ARG A 77 -26.40 0.27 14.76
C ARG A 77 -25.86 -0.92 15.56
N HIS A 78 -26.28 -2.15 15.24
CA HIS A 78 -25.94 -3.38 15.99
C HIS A 78 -24.78 -4.18 15.39
N GLY A 79 -24.11 -3.68 14.36
CA GLY A 79 -22.80 -4.19 13.92
C GLY A 79 -22.66 -4.51 12.43
N ALA A 80 -23.69 -4.34 11.62
CA ALA A 80 -23.57 -4.42 10.16
C ALA A 80 -22.80 -3.21 9.61
N ILE A 81 -21.71 -3.44 8.87
CA ILE A 81 -20.87 -2.38 8.30
C ILE A 81 -20.71 -2.60 6.79
N PRO A 82 -21.39 -1.81 5.94
CA PRO A 82 -21.25 -1.88 4.49
C PRO A 82 -19.84 -1.50 4.01
N ALA A 83 -19.41 -2.04 2.86
CA ALA A 83 -18.12 -1.69 2.28
C ALA A 83 -18.01 -0.20 1.89
N GLY A 84 -16.77 0.27 1.78
CA GLY A 84 -16.45 1.69 1.70
C GLY A 84 -17.01 2.45 0.47
N ARG A 85 -17.36 1.76 -0.63
CA ARG A 85 -18.08 2.39 -1.75
C ARG A 85 -19.57 2.56 -1.42
N ILE A 86 -20.25 1.54 -0.89
CA ILE A 86 -21.64 1.61 -0.42
C ILE A 86 -21.82 2.77 0.57
N THR A 87 -21.03 2.79 1.65
CA THR A 87 -21.14 3.79 2.74
C THR A 87 -20.95 5.23 2.24
N SER A 88 -20.07 5.43 1.25
CA SER A 88 -19.79 6.75 0.68
C SER A 88 -20.80 7.18 -0.39
N ASN A 89 -21.43 6.26 -1.12
CA ASN A 89 -22.17 6.56 -2.36
C ASN A 89 -23.68 6.26 -2.31
N ALA A 90 -24.16 5.36 -1.46
CA ALA A 90 -25.60 5.10 -1.31
C ALA A 90 -26.32 6.35 -0.76
N GLY A 91 -27.34 6.83 -1.47
CA GLY A 91 -28.05 8.08 -1.11
C GLY A 91 -27.27 9.36 -1.42
N ALA A 92 -26.33 9.31 -2.37
CA ALA A 92 -25.48 10.47 -2.73
C ALA A 92 -25.54 10.87 -4.21
N TRP A 93 -26.46 10.32 -5.02
CA TRP A 93 -26.45 10.45 -6.48
C TRP A 93 -26.59 11.88 -7.00
N ASP A 94 -27.37 12.74 -6.32
CA ASP A 94 -27.48 14.18 -6.62
C ASP A 94 -26.13 14.94 -6.51
N HIS A 95 -25.12 14.32 -5.91
CA HIS A 95 -23.77 14.86 -5.73
C HIS A 95 -22.68 13.96 -6.35
N LYS A 96 -23.02 12.71 -6.69
CA LYS A 96 -22.15 11.67 -7.24
C LYS A 96 -22.89 10.83 -8.31
N PRO A 97 -23.27 11.42 -9.46
CA PRO A 97 -24.22 10.80 -10.40
C PRO A 97 -23.66 9.62 -11.22
N ALA A 98 -22.35 9.36 -11.17
CA ALA A 98 -21.67 8.34 -11.98
C ALA A 98 -20.63 7.54 -11.18
N THR A 99 -20.91 7.25 -9.90
CA THR A 99 -20.08 6.40 -9.04
C THR A 99 -20.74 5.07 -8.73
N SER A 100 -20.01 3.96 -8.88
CA SER A 100 -20.45 2.65 -8.42
C SER A 100 -20.51 2.54 -6.89
N THR A 101 -21.41 1.71 -6.37
CA THR A 101 -21.44 1.26 -4.97
C THR A 101 -20.59 -0.01 -4.75
N ILE A 102 -20.10 -0.64 -5.83
CA ILE A 102 -19.26 -1.85 -5.86
C ILE A 102 -17.78 -1.48 -5.66
N ASN A 103 -17.02 -2.34 -4.97
CA ASN A 103 -15.60 -2.12 -4.69
C ASN A 103 -14.69 -2.58 -5.85
N CYS A 104 -14.78 -3.85 -6.25
CA CYS A 104 -13.93 -4.46 -7.28
C CYS A 104 -14.75 -5.23 -8.32
N THR A 105 -14.09 -5.65 -9.41
CA THR A 105 -14.65 -6.39 -10.54
C THR A 105 -13.59 -7.31 -11.13
N VAL A 106 -13.98 -8.18 -12.06
CA VAL A 106 -13.05 -8.91 -12.93
C VAL A 106 -13.43 -8.67 -14.40
N SER A 107 -12.42 -8.49 -15.25
CA SER A 107 -12.57 -8.45 -16.71
C SER A 107 -13.21 -9.73 -17.21
N SER A 108 -13.84 -9.73 -18.39
CA SER A 108 -14.11 -11.02 -19.02
C SER A 108 -12.82 -11.75 -19.36
N THR A 109 -12.94 -13.06 -19.60
CA THR A 109 -11.98 -13.85 -20.37
C THR A 109 -11.51 -13.05 -21.58
N ILE A 110 -10.20 -12.97 -21.79
CA ILE A 110 -9.60 -12.24 -22.93
C ILE A 110 -9.52 -13.23 -24.10
N GLY A 111 -10.02 -12.84 -25.26
CA GLY A 111 -9.89 -13.61 -26.49
C GLY A 111 -8.49 -13.52 -27.08
N ASP A 112 -8.00 -14.63 -27.62
CA ASP A 112 -6.71 -14.72 -28.34
C ASP A 112 -6.78 -14.08 -29.75
N SER A 113 -7.17 -12.81 -29.82
CA SER A 113 -7.22 -11.98 -31.02
C SER A 113 -6.95 -10.51 -30.70
N MET A 114 -6.34 -9.77 -31.62
CA MET A 114 -5.99 -8.35 -31.38
C MET A 114 -7.23 -7.50 -31.06
N ASP A 115 -8.34 -7.76 -31.75
CA ASP A 115 -9.58 -7.00 -31.57
C ASP A 115 -10.15 -7.18 -30.15
N ASP A 116 -10.30 -8.42 -29.67
CA ASP A 116 -10.83 -8.66 -28.32
C ASP A 116 -9.86 -8.18 -27.23
N ILE A 117 -8.55 -8.39 -27.40
CA ILE A 117 -7.51 -7.84 -26.51
C ILE A 117 -7.68 -6.32 -26.33
N LEU A 118 -7.92 -5.58 -27.40
CA LEU A 118 -8.09 -4.11 -27.35
C LEU A 118 -9.48 -3.69 -26.85
N ASP A 119 -10.54 -4.45 -27.16
CA ASP A 119 -11.87 -4.21 -26.59
C ASP A 119 -11.90 -4.43 -25.08
N LYS A 120 -11.19 -5.44 -24.55
CA LYS A 120 -11.02 -5.66 -23.10
C LYS A 120 -10.22 -4.56 -22.42
N VAL A 121 -9.20 -4.03 -23.09
CA VAL A 121 -8.49 -2.82 -22.66
C VAL A 121 -9.45 -1.63 -22.54
N HIS A 122 -10.41 -1.47 -23.46
CA HIS A 122 -11.44 -0.42 -23.40
C HIS A 122 -12.51 -0.68 -22.32
N GLU A 123 -13.05 -1.90 -22.20
CA GLU A 123 -14.00 -2.31 -21.16
C GLU A 123 -13.42 -2.07 -19.75
N ALA A 124 -12.14 -2.39 -19.57
CA ALA A 124 -11.41 -2.11 -18.34
C ALA A 124 -11.29 -0.61 -18.06
N GLY A 125 -10.99 0.23 -19.06
CA GLY A 125 -10.94 1.68 -18.89
C GLY A 125 -12.27 2.27 -18.43
N LEU A 126 -13.40 1.79 -18.95
CA LEU A 126 -14.73 2.20 -18.46
C LEU A 126 -15.01 1.70 -17.03
N THR A 127 -14.58 0.48 -16.71
CA THR A 127 -14.72 -0.14 -15.38
C THR A 127 -13.95 0.62 -14.30
N LEU A 128 -12.66 0.86 -14.55
CA LEU A 128 -11.80 1.68 -13.70
C LEU A 128 -12.40 3.07 -13.53
N LYS A 129 -12.94 3.67 -14.59
CA LYS A 129 -13.55 5.00 -14.55
C LYS A 129 -14.74 5.11 -13.58
N ALA A 130 -15.52 4.05 -13.34
CA ALA A 130 -16.71 4.12 -12.48
C ALA A 130 -16.45 4.00 -10.97
N GLY A 131 -15.22 3.71 -10.55
CA GLY A 131 -14.86 3.56 -9.14
C GLY A 131 -14.28 2.20 -8.74
N CYS A 132 -14.21 1.23 -9.66
CA CYS A 132 -13.91 -0.16 -9.35
C CYS A 132 -12.43 -0.53 -9.59
N GLY A 133 -11.89 -1.43 -8.76
CA GLY A 133 -10.72 -2.24 -9.16
C GLY A 133 -11.12 -3.33 -10.16
N ILE A 134 -10.18 -3.84 -10.96
CA ILE A 134 -10.44 -4.87 -11.98
C ILE A 134 -9.30 -5.89 -12.09
N GLY A 135 -9.62 -7.16 -11.83
CA GLY A 135 -8.70 -8.29 -12.05
C GLY A 135 -8.80 -8.91 -13.45
N TYR A 136 -7.74 -9.61 -13.89
CA TYR A 136 -7.66 -10.29 -15.20
C TYR A 136 -7.05 -11.69 -15.09
N GLU A 137 -7.26 -12.49 -16.14
CA GLU A 137 -6.46 -13.65 -16.46
C GLU A 137 -5.90 -13.54 -17.88
N PHE A 138 -4.63 -13.93 -18.07
CA PHE A 138 -3.89 -13.72 -19.32
C PHE A 138 -3.36 -15.00 -19.98
N SER A 139 -3.57 -16.18 -19.40
CA SER A 139 -3.12 -17.46 -19.97
C SER A 139 -3.96 -17.94 -21.15
N THR A 140 -5.10 -17.31 -21.39
CA THR A 140 -5.90 -17.45 -22.61
C THR A 140 -5.20 -17.00 -23.89
N LEU A 141 -4.14 -16.19 -23.82
CA LEU A 141 -3.41 -15.68 -24.99
C LEU A 141 -2.29 -16.63 -25.42
N ARG A 142 -2.13 -16.86 -26.72
CA ARG A 142 -1.19 -17.86 -27.26
C ARG A 142 0.27 -17.59 -26.87
N PRO A 143 1.06 -18.63 -26.56
CA PRO A 143 2.41 -18.49 -26.02
C PRO A 143 3.38 -17.84 -26.99
N ARG A 144 4.43 -17.23 -26.45
CA ARG A 144 5.49 -16.55 -27.22
C ARG A 144 6.07 -17.47 -28.29
N GLY A 145 6.15 -16.97 -29.53
CA GLY A 145 6.61 -17.76 -30.67
C GLY A 145 5.56 -18.68 -31.31
N ALA A 146 4.31 -18.71 -30.83
CA ALA A 146 3.23 -19.35 -31.59
C ALA A 146 2.93 -18.58 -32.89
N TYR A 147 2.55 -19.29 -33.94
CA TYR A 147 2.27 -18.72 -35.26
C TYR A 147 0.93 -17.97 -35.29
N VAL A 148 0.85 -16.93 -36.14
CA VAL A 148 -0.34 -16.08 -36.31
C VAL A 148 -0.75 -16.10 -37.78
N SER A 149 -1.58 -17.08 -38.15
CA SER A 149 -1.83 -17.41 -39.56
C SER A 149 -2.51 -16.30 -40.40
N GLY A 150 -3.13 -15.30 -39.77
CA GLY A 150 -3.65 -14.10 -40.45
C GLY A 150 -2.61 -13.01 -40.74
N ALA A 151 -1.47 -13.02 -40.02
CA ALA A 151 -0.39 -12.05 -40.16
C ALA A 151 0.88 -12.63 -40.82
N GLY A 152 0.97 -13.96 -40.96
CA GLY A 152 2.15 -14.64 -41.48
C GLY A 152 3.37 -14.61 -40.54
N ALA A 153 3.17 -14.22 -39.28
CA ALA A 153 4.21 -13.91 -38.30
C ALA A 153 4.06 -14.75 -37.02
N TYR A 154 4.94 -14.50 -36.04
CA TYR A 154 4.91 -15.15 -34.72
C TYR A 154 4.59 -14.13 -33.61
N THR A 155 3.87 -14.56 -32.58
CA THR A 155 3.47 -13.66 -31.47
C THR A 155 4.60 -13.38 -30.48
N SER A 156 4.51 -12.24 -29.79
CA SER A 156 5.32 -11.88 -28.63
C SER A 156 4.88 -12.60 -27.34
N GLY A 157 3.65 -13.12 -27.29
CA GLY A 157 3.10 -13.86 -26.15
C GLY A 157 2.36 -13.00 -25.10
N PRO A 158 1.60 -13.62 -24.18
CA PRO A 158 0.73 -12.95 -23.20
C PRO A 158 1.34 -11.76 -22.47
N LEU A 159 2.56 -11.91 -21.93
CA LEU A 159 3.19 -10.89 -21.10
C LEU A 159 3.42 -9.57 -21.85
N SER A 160 3.60 -9.60 -23.19
CA SER A 160 3.71 -8.39 -24.00
C SER A 160 2.36 -7.76 -24.36
N PHE A 161 1.25 -8.46 -24.19
CA PHE A 161 -0.10 -7.87 -24.23
C PHE A 161 -0.51 -7.32 -22.88
N MET A 162 -0.07 -7.94 -21.77
CA MET A 162 -0.23 -7.39 -20.42
C MET A 162 0.38 -5.98 -20.30
N ASP A 163 1.51 -5.73 -20.97
CA ASP A 163 2.11 -4.39 -21.08
C ASP A 163 1.13 -3.34 -21.69
N ILE A 164 0.14 -3.73 -22.50
CA ILE A 164 -0.90 -2.81 -23.03
C ILE A 164 -1.92 -2.45 -21.93
N TYR A 165 -2.36 -3.43 -21.14
CA TYR A 165 -3.27 -3.18 -20.01
C TYR A 165 -2.58 -2.35 -18.92
N ASP A 166 -1.28 -2.59 -18.73
CA ASP A 166 -0.41 -1.80 -17.88
C ASP A 166 -0.42 -0.31 -18.32
N ARG A 167 -0.31 -0.08 -19.63
CA ARG A 167 -0.34 1.25 -20.26
C ARG A 167 -1.75 1.80 -20.53
N MET A 168 -2.82 1.05 -20.26
CA MET A 168 -4.19 1.57 -20.23
C MET A 168 -4.61 1.96 -18.82
N CYS A 169 -4.33 1.13 -17.81
CA CYS A 169 -4.56 1.49 -16.41
C CYS A 169 -3.93 2.86 -16.14
N PHE A 170 -2.70 3.03 -16.68
CA PHE A 170 -1.97 4.28 -16.85
C PHE A 170 -2.85 5.50 -16.99
N THR A 171 -3.77 5.46 -17.93
CA THR A 171 -4.35 6.65 -18.57
C THR A 171 -5.71 7.02 -17.96
N VAL A 172 -6.23 6.25 -16.97
CA VAL A 172 -7.66 6.29 -16.60
C VAL A 172 -7.91 6.75 -15.14
N SER A 173 -8.82 7.72 -15.00
CA SER A 173 -9.27 8.30 -13.71
C SER A 173 -10.53 7.63 -13.16
N SER A 174 -10.54 7.25 -11.87
CA SER A 174 -11.67 6.56 -11.23
C SER A 174 -12.68 7.52 -10.57
N ALA A 175 -13.95 7.14 -10.53
CA ALA A 175 -15.00 8.00 -9.97
C ALA A 175 -14.87 8.16 -8.45
N GLY A 176 -15.12 9.39 -7.99
CA GLY A 176 -14.78 9.80 -6.63
C GLY A 176 -13.27 9.85 -6.40
N GLY A 177 -12.50 10.30 -7.41
CA GLY A 177 -11.12 10.78 -7.33
C GLY A 177 -10.01 9.73 -7.18
N ARG A 178 -10.35 8.53 -6.70
CA ARG A 178 -9.44 7.37 -6.63
C ARG A 178 -8.84 7.04 -8.01
N ARG A 179 -7.82 6.20 -8.03
CA ARG A 179 -7.14 5.81 -9.27
C ARG A 179 -7.32 4.32 -9.59
N GLY A 180 -7.06 3.93 -10.85
CA GLY A 180 -7.29 2.57 -11.36
C GLY A 180 -6.45 1.49 -10.67
N ALA A 181 -6.93 0.24 -10.64
CA ALA A 181 -6.41 -0.78 -9.73
C ALA A 181 -6.58 -2.21 -10.30
N GLN A 182 -5.51 -3.01 -10.36
CA GLN A 182 -5.47 -4.30 -11.08
C GLN A 182 -4.64 -5.42 -10.39
N MET A 183 -4.87 -6.66 -10.83
CA MET A 183 -4.09 -7.88 -10.56
C MET A 183 -4.19 -8.78 -11.80
N ALA A 184 -3.12 -9.51 -12.08
CA ALA A 184 -3.04 -10.44 -13.20
C ALA A 184 -2.83 -11.87 -12.68
N THR A 185 -3.59 -12.80 -13.25
CA THR A 185 -3.47 -14.22 -12.92
C THR A 185 -3.05 -15.06 -14.12
N PHE A 186 -2.45 -16.22 -13.83
CA PHE A 186 -1.82 -17.07 -14.85
C PHE A 186 -1.85 -18.55 -14.46
N ASP A 187 -2.17 -19.40 -15.44
CA ASP A 187 -2.31 -20.85 -15.33
C ASP A 187 -0.96 -21.56 -15.21
N VAL A 188 -0.84 -22.47 -14.23
CA VAL A 188 0.40 -23.21 -13.96
C VAL A 188 0.81 -24.19 -15.08
N GLY A 189 -0.09 -24.48 -16.02
CA GLY A 189 0.12 -25.29 -17.22
C GLY A 189 0.33 -24.50 -18.53
N HIS A 190 0.44 -23.17 -18.49
CA HIS A 190 0.72 -22.34 -19.67
C HIS A 190 2.21 -22.44 -20.09
N PRO A 191 2.59 -22.43 -21.39
CA PRO A 191 3.99 -22.58 -21.81
C PRO A 191 4.92 -21.48 -21.30
N ASP A 192 4.41 -20.26 -21.20
CA ASP A 192 5.16 -19.10 -20.70
C ASP A 192 5.06 -18.93 -19.16
N VAL A 193 4.51 -19.91 -18.42
CA VAL A 193 4.38 -19.85 -16.94
C VAL A 193 5.73 -19.59 -16.26
N LEU A 194 6.82 -20.12 -16.82
CA LEU A 194 8.16 -19.97 -16.27
C LEU A 194 8.67 -18.52 -16.38
N ASP A 195 8.17 -17.77 -17.36
CA ASP A 195 8.47 -16.34 -17.53
C ASP A 195 7.53 -15.50 -16.66
N PHE A 196 6.25 -15.91 -16.48
CA PHE A 196 5.33 -15.25 -15.53
C PHE A 196 5.82 -15.32 -14.08
N ILE A 197 6.27 -16.49 -13.59
CA ILE A 197 6.88 -16.67 -12.26
C ILE A 197 8.11 -15.75 -12.07
N ARG A 198 8.76 -15.36 -13.16
CA ARG A 198 9.96 -14.52 -13.16
C ARG A 198 9.68 -13.07 -13.57
N ALA A 199 8.43 -12.69 -13.85
CA ALA A 199 8.15 -11.39 -14.47
C ALA A 199 8.49 -10.20 -13.55
N LYS A 200 8.40 -10.38 -12.22
CA LYS A 200 8.90 -9.42 -11.22
C LYS A 200 10.40 -9.55 -10.90
N ARG A 201 11.09 -10.56 -11.43
CA ARG A 201 12.56 -10.67 -11.44
C ARG A 201 13.18 -9.99 -12.68
N GLU A 202 12.37 -9.25 -13.44
CA GLU A 202 12.78 -8.46 -14.61
C GLU A 202 12.40 -6.99 -14.36
N ASP A 203 13.41 -6.17 -14.07
CA ASP A 203 13.24 -4.78 -13.63
C ASP A 203 12.55 -3.91 -14.67
N GLY A 204 11.24 -3.76 -14.54
CA GLY A 204 10.47 -2.95 -15.50
C GLY A 204 9.03 -3.41 -15.68
N ARG A 205 8.78 -4.71 -15.54
CA ARG A 205 7.75 -5.39 -16.32
C ARG A 205 6.50 -5.79 -15.51
N LEU A 206 5.35 -5.82 -16.19
CA LEU A 206 4.02 -6.19 -15.65
C LEU A 206 3.60 -5.47 -14.37
N ARG A 207 4.31 -4.40 -14.02
CA ARG A 207 4.31 -3.91 -12.66
C ARG A 207 2.93 -3.39 -12.24
N GLN A 208 2.06 -3.01 -13.17
CA GLN A 208 0.65 -2.63 -12.93
C GLN A 208 -0.26 -3.64 -12.23
N PHE A 209 0.26 -4.83 -11.96
CA PHE A 209 -0.44 -5.94 -11.39
C PHE A 209 0.30 -6.44 -10.16
N ASN A 210 -0.43 -6.69 -9.09
CA ASN A 210 -0.07 -7.81 -8.22
C ASN A 210 -0.17 -9.09 -9.09
N LEU A 211 0.71 -10.07 -8.91
CA LEU A 211 0.68 -11.33 -9.68
C LEU A 211 0.23 -12.51 -8.81
N SER A 212 -0.53 -13.45 -9.39
CA SER A 212 -0.87 -14.71 -8.73
C SER A 212 -1.02 -15.87 -9.70
N LEU A 213 -0.55 -17.05 -9.30
CA LEU A 213 -0.73 -18.27 -10.08
C LEU A 213 -2.05 -18.96 -9.75
N LEU A 214 -2.61 -19.57 -10.78
CA LEU A 214 -3.76 -20.45 -10.73
C LEU A 214 -3.22 -21.89 -10.66
N ILE A 215 -3.26 -22.43 -9.44
CA ILE A 215 -2.66 -23.71 -9.05
C ILE A 215 -3.74 -24.79 -9.03
N THR A 216 -3.55 -25.85 -9.79
CA THR A 216 -4.51 -26.95 -9.94
C THR A 216 -4.21 -28.11 -8.98
N ASP A 217 -5.26 -28.83 -8.57
CA ASP A 217 -5.19 -30.09 -7.82
C ASP A 217 -4.32 -31.12 -8.59
N GLY A 218 -4.42 -31.12 -9.92
CA GLY A 218 -3.60 -31.97 -10.80
C GLY A 218 -2.11 -31.62 -10.76
N PHE A 219 -1.75 -30.34 -10.65
CA PHE A 219 -0.37 -29.92 -10.48
C PHE A 219 0.16 -30.32 -9.09
N MET A 220 -0.61 -30.13 -8.03
CA MET A 220 -0.24 -30.54 -6.66
C MET A 220 0.06 -32.05 -6.58
N LYS A 221 -0.83 -32.89 -7.13
CA LYS A 221 -0.63 -34.35 -7.19
C LYS A 221 0.59 -34.73 -8.03
N ALA A 222 0.84 -34.03 -9.14
CA ALA A 222 2.05 -34.25 -9.93
C ALA A 222 3.35 -33.83 -9.20
N VAL A 223 3.30 -32.83 -8.31
CA VAL A 223 4.40 -32.46 -7.41
C VAL A 223 4.63 -33.56 -6.38
N GLU A 224 3.59 -33.98 -5.67
CA GLU A 224 3.61 -35.06 -4.66
C GLU A 224 4.19 -36.37 -5.22
N ASN A 225 3.75 -36.78 -6.41
CA ASN A 225 4.21 -38.00 -7.09
C ASN A 225 5.56 -37.83 -7.84
N GLY A 226 6.09 -36.60 -7.97
CA GLY A 226 7.35 -36.32 -8.68
C GLY A 226 7.28 -36.44 -10.22
N GLU A 227 6.08 -36.32 -10.78
CA GLU A 227 5.70 -36.55 -12.18
C GLU A 227 6.15 -35.45 -13.17
N MET A 228 5.87 -35.67 -14.46
CA MET A 228 6.18 -34.74 -15.57
C MET A 228 4.94 -33.94 -15.99
N TRP A 229 4.88 -32.68 -15.56
CA TRP A 229 3.84 -31.72 -15.92
C TRP A 229 3.92 -31.32 -17.41
N PRO A 230 2.81 -31.35 -18.16
CA PRO A 230 2.75 -30.84 -19.53
C PRO A 230 2.47 -29.32 -19.53
N LEU A 231 3.40 -28.55 -20.07
CA LEU A 231 3.16 -27.15 -20.44
C LEU A 231 2.55 -27.13 -21.85
N ALA A 232 1.33 -26.63 -21.96
CA ALA A 232 0.48 -26.82 -23.14
C ALA A 232 -0.43 -25.62 -23.43
N PHE A 233 -0.93 -25.52 -24.66
CA PHE A 233 -1.89 -24.48 -25.08
C PHE A 233 -2.88 -25.03 -26.13
N PRO A 234 -4.16 -24.59 -26.17
CA PRO A 234 -5.16 -25.10 -27.12
C PRO A 234 -4.76 -25.14 -28.60
N LEU A 235 -5.30 -26.13 -29.31
CA LEU A 235 -5.22 -26.27 -30.77
C LEU A 235 -6.53 -25.86 -31.44
N SER A 236 -6.45 -25.01 -32.48
CA SER A 236 -7.55 -24.92 -33.45
C SER A 236 -7.52 -26.10 -34.43
N PRO A 237 -8.67 -26.47 -35.06
CA PRO A 237 -8.71 -27.51 -36.09
C PRO A 237 -7.71 -27.27 -37.24
N LYS A 238 -7.53 -26.01 -37.62
CA LYS A 238 -6.60 -25.59 -38.68
C LYS A 238 -5.13 -25.80 -38.28
N GLU A 239 -4.76 -25.50 -37.03
CA GLU A 239 -3.40 -25.71 -36.54
C GLU A 239 -3.08 -27.21 -36.42
N ALA A 240 -4.03 -28.04 -35.99
CA ALA A 240 -3.84 -29.50 -35.96
C ALA A 240 -3.68 -30.11 -37.36
N GLU A 241 -4.45 -29.65 -38.36
CA GLU A 241 -4.32 -30.08 -39.77
C GLU A 241 -3.00 -29.60 -40.39
N MET A 242 -2.62 -28.32 -40.19
CA MET A 242 -1.41 -27.74 -40.76
C MET A 242 -0.12 -28.33 -40.19
N ASP A 243 -0.07 -28.58 -38.88
CA ASP A 243 1.13 -29.11 -38.20
C ASP A 243 1.13 -30.65 -38.14
N GLY A 244 0.06 -31.32 -38.58
CA GLY A 244 -0.05 -32.78 -38.62
C GLY A 244 -0.14 -33.45 -37.25
N VAL A 245 -0.81 -32.81 -36.28
CA VAL A 245 -0.86 -33.25 -34.88
C VAL A 245 -1.85 -34.40 -34.68
N ASP A 246 -1.40 -35.52 -34.09
CA ASP A 246 -2.30 -36.59 -33.67
C ASP A 246 -2.95 -36.26 -32.31
N LEU A 247 -4.27 -36.07 -32.33
CA LEU A 247 -5.08 -35.75 -31.16
C LEU A 247 -5.21 -36.91 -30.15
N ASN A 248 -4.79 -38.11 -30.55
CA ASN A 248 -4.79 -39.33 -29.74
C ASN A 248 -3.41 -39.64 -29.15
N ASP A 249 -2.34 -38.94 -29.57
CA ASP A 249 -1.00 -39.12 -29.04
C ASP A 249 -0.84 -38.30 -27.73
N PRO A 250 -0.73 -38.97 -26.56
CA PRO A 250 -0.62 -38.28 -25.27
C PRO A 250 0.72 -37.56 -25.09
N GLU A 251 1.72 -37.76 -25.96
CA GLU A 251 2.96 -36.98 -25.96
C GLU A 251 2.85 -35.68 -26.79
N GLN A 252 1.86 -35.59 -27.69
CA GLN A 252 1.58 -34.38 -28.47
C GLN A 252 0.45 -33.53 -27.87
N VAL A 253 -0.58 -34.17 -27.29
CA VAL A 253 -1.80 -33.48 -26.83
C VAL A 253 -2.17 -33.91 -25.41
N VAL A 254 -2.45 -32.91 -24.56
CA VAL A 254 -3.14 -33.08 -23.27
C VAL A 254 -4.54 -32.50 -23.37
N TRP A 255 -5.53 -33.26 -22.90
CA TRP A 255 -6.92 -32.81 -22.81
C TRP A 255 -7.17 -32.25 -21.42
N ARG A 256 -7.54 -30.96 -21.33
CA ARG A 256 -7.78 -30.27 -20.04
C ARG A 256 -8.90 -29.25 -20.13
N GLU A 257 -9.34 -28.74 -18.98
CA GLU A 257 -10.28 -27.62 -18.94
C GLU A 257 -9.62 -26.33 -19.46
N TRP A 258 -10.44 -25.45 -20.05
CA TRP A 258 -10.00 -24.15 -20.55
C TRP A 258 -11.18 -23.16 -20.57
N PRO A 259 -10.99 -21.88 -20.17
CA PRO A 259 -12.07 -20.90 -20.05
C PRO A 259 -12.66 -20.41 -21.38
N ARG A 260 -12.25 -20.97 -22.53
CA ARG A 260 -12.87 -20.76 -23.84
C ARG A 260 -12.73 -21.99 -24.73
N ARG A 261 -13.81 -22.38 -25.41
CA ARG A 261 -13.85 -23.56 -26.31
C ARG A 261 -14.01 -23.20 -27.79
N GLU A 262 -14.54 -22.00 -28.06
CA GLU A 262 -14.77 -21.48 -29.41
C GLU A 262 -13.47 -21.43 -30.21
N GLY A 263 -13.48 -22.02 -31.41
CA GLY A 263 -12.31 -22.07 -32.30
C GLY A 263 -11.29 -23.15 -31.97
N TYR A 264 -11.41 -23.84 -30.83
CA TYR A 264 -10.51 -24.92 -30.40
C TYR A 264 -11.15 -26.31 -30.50
N ILE A 265 -10.32 -27.33 -30.67
CA ILE A 265 -10.74 -28.72 -30.72
C ILE A 265 -11.17 -29.15 -29.31
N THR A 266 -12.45 -29.48 -29.14
CA THR A 266 -13.08 -29.78 -27.85
C THR A 266 -13.85 -31.09 -27.93
N ARG A 267 -13.77 -31.93 -26.89
CA ARG A 267 -14.54 -33.19 -26.76
C ARG A 267 -15.93 -32.96 -26.17
N GLU A 268 -16.79 -33.97 -26.27
CA GLU A 268 -18.13 -33.96 -25.66
C GLU A 268 -18.12 -33.82 -24.13
N ASP A 269 -17.00 -34.17 -23.47
CA ASP A 269 -16.76 -33.99 -22.02
C ASP A 269 -16.36 -32.55 -21.64
N GLY A 270 -16.29 -31.62 -22.61
CA GLY A 270 -15.92 -30.22 -22.40
C GLY A 270 -14.41 -29.94 -22.38
N LEU A 271 -13.57 -30.98 -22.42
CA LEU A 271 -12.10 -30.82 -22.39
C LEU A 271 -11.56 -30.41 -23.76
N VAL A 272 -10.61 -29.48 -23.75
CA VAL A 272 -9.97 -28.89 -24.93
C VAL A 272 -8.63 -29.57 -25.20
N ALA A 273 -8.34 -29.86 -26.48
CA ALA A 273 -7.05 -30.39 -26.91
C ALA A 273 -5.99 -29.29 -26.83
N CYS A 274 -5.09 -29.41 -25.86
CA CYS A 274 -3.94 -28.53 -25.72
C CYS A 274 -2.67 -29.22 -26.24
N ARG A 275 -2.03 -28.64 -27.26
CA ARG A 275 -0.71 -29.07 -27.74
C ARG A 275 0.29 -28.97 -26.59
N ILE A 276 1.03 -30.05 -26.33
CA ILE A 276 2.15 -30.04 -25.38
C ILE A 276 3.33 -29.36 -26.08
N TYR A 277 3.73 -28.19 -25.57
CA TYR A 277 4.92 -27.49 -26.03
C TYR A 277 6.19 -28.03 -25.34
N LYS A 278 6.03 -28.51 -24.10
CA LYS A 278 7.15 -28.99 -23.26
C LYS A 278 6.63 -29.83 -22.10
N ARG A 279 7.32 -30.92 -21.76
CA ARG A 279 7.17 -31.59 -20.45
C ARG A 279 8.30 -31.16 -19.52
N ILE A 280 8.00 -30.98 -18.23
CA ILE A 280 8.95 -30.62 -17.17
C ILE A 280 8.52 -31.28 -15.86
N LYS A 281 9.44 -31.67 -14.97
CA LYS A 281 9.03 -32.21 -13.65
C LYS A 281 8.17 -31.17 -12.91
N ALA A 282 7.01 -31.58 -12.41
CA ALA A 282 6.09 -30.69 -11.67
C ALA A 282 6.81 -30.07 -10.45
N GLN A 283 7.54 -30.90 -9.70
CA GLN A 283 8.42 -30.48 -8.61
C GLN A 283 9.38 -29.34 -9.02
N ARG A 284 9.90 -29.30 -10.25
CA ARG A 284 10.80 -28.22 -10.71
C ARG A 284 10.08 -26.89 -10.95
N ILE A 285 8.79 -26.93 -11.30
CA ILE A 285 7.97 -25.70 -11.30
C ILE A 285 7.68 -25.32 -9.85
N TRP A 286 7.23 -26.25 -9.02
CA TRP A 286 6.93 -26.02 -7.60
C TRP A 286 8.10 -25.41 -6.84
N ASP A 287 9.29 -26.01 -6.92
CA ASP A 287 10.51 -25.47 -6.32
C ASP A 287 10.80 -24.05 -6.82
N MET A 288 10.53 -23.74 -8.10
CA MET A 288 10.76 -22.40 -8.64
C MET A 288 9.73 -21.38 -8.17
N ILE A 289 8.45 -21.77 -8.00
CA ILE A 289 7.44 -20.88 -7.40
C ILE A 289 7.72 -20.71 -5.92
N MET A 290 7.96 -21.80 -5.18
CA MET A 290 8.30 -21.77 -3.76
C MET A 290 9.53 -20.93 -3.47
N THR A 291 10.60 -21.07 -4.26
CA THR A 291 11.73 -20.14 -4.21
C THR A 291 11.28 -18.72 -4.54
N SER A 292 10.42 -18.49 -5.55
CA SER A 292 9.90 -17.13 -5.84
C SER A 292 9.10 -16.48 -4.71
N THR A 293 8.34 -17.26 -3.94
CA THR A 293 7.48 -16.76 -2.86
C THR A 293 8.17 -16.81 -1.49
N TYR A 294 9.25 -17.60 -1.36
CA TYR A 294 10.17 -17.61 -0.21
C TYR A 294 11.21 -16.50 -0.31
N ASP A 295 11.68 -16.21 -1.52
CA ASP A 295 12.27 -14.94 -1.97
C ASP A 295 11.10 -13.93 -2.13
N TYR A 296 11.00 -13.21 -3.26
CA TYR A 296 10.10 -12.10 -3.70
C TYR A 296 8.64 -11.99 -3.19
N ALA A 297 8.10 -12.91 -2.38
CA ALA A 297 6.69 -13.03 -1.95
C ALA A 297 5.65 -13.12 -3.09
N GLU A 298 6.10 -13.17 -4.34
CA GLU A 298 5.28 -13.30 -5.54
C GLU A 298 5.80 -14.36 -6.53
N PRO A 299 4.91 -15.02 -7.29
CA PRO A 299 3.46 -14.79 -7.35
C PRO A 299 2.70 -15.37 -6.14
N GLY A 300 1.56 -14.77 -5.80
CA GLY A 300 0.61 -15.32 -4.82
C GLY A 300 -0.09 -16.59 -5.34
N PHE A 301 -0.73 -17.36 -4.44
CA PHE A 301 -1.37 -18.64 -4.80
C PHE A 301 -2.89 -18.55 -4.73
N ILE A 302 -3.54 -18.90 -5.86
CA ILE A 302 -4.97 -19.17 -5.94
C ILE A 302 -5.13 -20.65 -6.30
N LEU A 303 -5.76 -21.42 -5.42
CA LEU A 303 -6.02 -22.84 -5.63
C LEU A 303 -7.26 -22.99 -6.51
N ILE A 304 -7.05 -22.93 -7.83
CA ILE A 304 -8.10 -22.60 -8.80
C ILE A 304 -9.15 -23.70 -8.93
N ASP A 305 -8.73 -24.96 -8.79
CA ASP A 305 -9.65 -26.11 -8.77
C ASP A 305 -10.51 -26.06 -7.50
N ARG A 306 -9.91 -25.73 -6.34
CA ARG A 306 -10.64 -25.56 -5.06
C ARG A 306 -11.62 -24.38 -5.10
N VAL A 307 -11.28 -23.30 -5.81
CA VAL A 307 -12.16 -22.14 -6.05
C VAL A 307 -13.37 -22.54 -6.89
N ASN A 308 -13.17 -23.24 -8.01
CA ASN A 308 -14.25 -23.57 -8.95
C ASN A 308 -15.04 -24.83 -8.55
N GLU A 309 -14.45 -25.78 -7.83
CA GLU A 309 -15.20 -26.92 -7.24
C GLU A 309 -16.22 -26.42 -6.20
N MET A 310 -15.79 -25.49 -5.33
CA MET A 310 -16.60 -24.89 -4.26
C MET A 310 -17.41 -23.67 -4.72
N ASN A 311 -17.41 -23.33 -6.02
CA ASN A 311 -18.24 -22.28 -6.59
C ASN A 311 -19.68 -22.77 -6.68
N ASN A 312 -20.65 -22.01 -6.17
CA ASN A 312 -22.05 -22.41 -6.26
C ASN A 312 -22.57 -22.40 -7.70
N ASN A 313 -21.97 -21.60 -8.57
CA ASN A 313 -22.35 -21.41 -9.97
C ASN A 313 -21.49 -22.26 -10.93
N TRP A 314 -20.88 -23.34 -10.45
CA TRP A 314 -19.95 -24.25 -11.16
C TRP A 314 -20.43 -24.72 -12.55
N PHE A 315 -21.74 -24.70 -12.81
CA PHE A 315 -22.39 -25.09 -14.06
C PHE A 315 -22.45 -23.96 -15.12
N CYS A 316 -22.06 -22.73 -14.77
CA CYS A 316 -22.24 -21.56 -15.63
C CYS A 316 -21.14 -20.46 -15.52
N GLU A 317 -20.15 -20.57 -14.63
CA GLU A 317 -19.04 -19.59 -14.49
C GLU A 317 -17.73 -20.18 -13.93
N GLU A 318 -16.62 -19.44 -14.10
CA GLU A 318 -15.24 -19.77 -13.69
C GLU A 318 -14.54 -18.47 -13.14
N ILE A 319 -13.61 -18.50 -12.15
CA ILE A 319 -13.25 -17.33 -11.25
C ILE A 319 -11.75 -16.90 -11.17
N ARG A 320 -11.36 -15.59 -10.95
CA ARG A 320 -9.96 -15.01 -10.83
C ARG A 320 -9.53 -13.86 -9.81
N ALA A 321 -9.52 -12.50 -10.04
CA ALA A 321 -8.44 -11.52 -9.55
C ALA A 321 -8.74 -10.11 -8.80
N THR A 322 -7.70 -9.31 -8.34
CA THR A 322 -7.63 -8.16 -7.29
C THR A 322 -6.90 -6.73 -7.57
N ASN A 323 -6.15 -6.01 -6.64
CA ASN A 323 -5.84 -4.50 -6.68
C ASN A 323 -4.69 -3.69 -5.79
N PRO A 324 -4.18 -2.41 -6.13
CA PRO A 324 -2.98 -1.55 -5.64
C PRO A 324 -3.10 0.08 -5.42
N CYS A 325 -2.23 1.17 -5.14
CA CYS A 325 -0.80 1.60 -4.66
C CYS A 325 -0.32 3.20 -4.68
N VAL A 326 0.94 3.75 -4.98
CA VAL A 326 1.64 5.17 -4.73
C VAL A 326 2.71 5.81 -5.79
N THR A 327 3.44 6.97 -5.79
CA THR A 327 4.32 7.46 -6.99
C THR A 327 5.90 7.43 -6.98
N ALA A 328 6.55 7.63 -8.16
CA ALA A 328 7.99 7.48 -8.56
C ALA A 328 9.05 8.58 -8.26
N ASP A 329 8.67 9.86 -8.28
CA ASP A 329 9.57 11.00 -8.05
C ASP A 329 9.66 11.41 -6.57
N THR A 330 8.80 10.80 -5.75
CA THR A 330 8.88 10.74 -4.31
C THR A 330 10.29 10.39 -3.84
N TRP A 331 10.86 11.22 -2.97
CA TRP A 331 12.04 10.90 -2.18
C TRP A 331 11.68 10.03 -0.99
N VAL A 332 12.60 9.17 -0.59
CA VAL A 332 12.52 8.24 0.52
C VAL A 332 13.84 8.36 1.28
N GLN A 333 13.78 8.60 2.59
CA GLN A 333 14.97 8.46 3.42
C GLN A 333 15.30 6.97 3.63
N THR A 334 16.49 6.54 3.24
CA THR A 334 17.06 5.24 3.59
C THR A 334 18.24 5.41 4.56
N ASP A 335 18.92 4.31 4.88
CA ASP A 335 20.17 4.28 5.62
C ASP A 335 21.40 4.71 4.80
N GLU A 336 21.42 4.41 3.50
CA GLU A 336 22.37 4.98 2.53
C GLU A 336 22.15 6.50 2.26
N GLY A 337 21.21 7.12 2.97
CA GLY A 337 20.77 8.49 2.74
C GLY A 337 19.49 8.57 1.90
N PRO A 338 19.21 9.72 1.28
CA PRO A 338 18.02 9.88 0.46
C PRO A 338 18.16 9.19 -0.88
N ARG A 339 17.07 8.57 -1.34
CA ARG A 339 16.90 8.03 -2.69
C ARG A 339 15.54 8.46 -3.22
N GLN A 340 15.36 8.59 -4.53
CA GLN A 340 14.02 8.67 -5.11
C GLN A 340 13.44 7.26 -5.26
N VAL A 341 12.12 7.13 -5.29
CA VAL A 341 11.44 5.85 -5.55
C VAL A 341 11.96 5.19 -6.82
N ARG A 342 12.30 5.97 -7.87
CA ARG A 342 12.94 5.47 -9.10
C ARG A 342 14.31 4.81 -8.91
N ASP A 343 15.04 5.16 -7.86
CA ASP A 343 16.36 4.62 -7.50
C ASP A 343 16.23 3.37 -6.60
N LEU A 344 14.99 3.02 -6.23
CA LEU A 344 14.62 1.96 -5.28
C LEU A 344 13.68 0.92 -5.93
N ILE A 345 13.64 0.82 -7.26
CA ILE A 345 12.77 -0.13 -7.97
C ILE A 345 13.55 -1.41 -8.27
N GLY A 346 13.02 -2.57 -7.89
CA GLY A 346 13.72 -3.85 -8.06
C GLY A 346 14.90 -4.03 -7.10
N ARG A 347 15.00 -3.15 -6.09
CA ARG A 347 16.12 -3.02 -5.17
C ARG A 347 15.62 -2.91 -3.74
N SER A 348 16.09 -3.79 -2.87
CA SER A 348 15.77 -3.73 -1.43
C SER A 348 16.50 -2.55 -0.76
N PHE A 349 15.89 -1.96 0.27
CA PHE A 349 16.48 -0.82 0.99
C PHE A 349 15.96 -0.68 2.44
N VAL A 350 16.81 -0.14 3.33
CA VAL A 350 16.43 0.12 4.73
C VAL A 350 15.72 1.47 4.85
N ALA A 351 14.41 1.48 4.63
CA ALA A 351 13.52 2.62 4.85
C ALA A 351 13.63 3.22 6.26
N ARG A 352 14.23 4.41 6.42
CA ARG A 352 14.24 5.11 7.71
C ARG A 352 12.94 5.88 7.90
N VAL A 353 12.21 5.60 8.98
CA VAL A 353 10.95 6.26 9.36
C VAL A 353 11.09 6.76 10.80
N ASP A 354 10.83 8.05 11.05
CA ASP A 354 11.07 8.72 12.34
C ASP A 354 12.44 8.39 12.97
N GLY A 355 13.47 8.28 12.12
CA GLY A 355 14.85 7.94 12.51
C GLY A 355 15.11 6.45 12.77
N GLN A 356 14.07 5.62 12.90
CA GLN A 356 14.22 4.17 13.09
C GLN A 356 14.49 3.50 11.75
N ALA A 357 15.41 2.52 11.75
CA ALA A 357 15.69 1.69 10.60
C ALA A 357 14.57 0.66 10.45
N HIS A 358 13.72 0.86 9.46
CA HIS A 358 12.80 -0.14 8.95
C HIS A 358 13.22 -0.53 7.55
N ALA A 359 12.54 -1.49 6.96
CA ALA A 359 13.14 -2.26 5.90
C ALA A 359 12.05 -2.61 4.86
N SER A 360 12.40 -2.64 3.58
CA SER A 360 11.48 -2.71 2.44
C SER A 360 11.57 -3.99 1.61
N GLY A 361 10.61 -4.20 0.69
CA GLY A 361 10.50 -5.36 -0.22
C GLY A 361 11.71 -5.63 -1.14
N GLU A 362 11.76 -6.82 -1.74
CA GLU A 362 12.81 -7.33 -2.66
C GLU A 362 12.84 -6.48 -3.90
N GLU A 363 11.65 -6.41 -4.48
CA GLU A 363 11.19 -5.49 -5.50
C GLU A 363 11.29 -4.00 -5.11
N GLY A 364 11.69 -3.69 -3.87
CA GLY A 364 11.72 -2.36 -3.29
C GLY A 364 10.38 -1.65 -3.48
N PHE A 365 10.45 -0.54 -4.21
CA PHE A 365 9.30 0.05 -4.88
C PHE A 365 9.04 -0.60 -6.24
N PHE A 366 8.25 -1.66 -6.29
CA PHE A 366 7.64 -2.12 -7.54
C PHE A 366 6.65 -1.06 -8.04
N ARG A 367 6.58 -0.79 -9.36
CA ARG A 367 5.45 -0.05 -10.01
C ARG A 367 4.17 -0.92 -9.82
N THR A 368 2.95 -0.40 -9.96
CA THR A 368 1.74 -1.01 -9.37
C THR A 368 0.39 -0.59 -9.93
N ALA A 369 0.26 0.67 -10.33
CA ALA A 369 -0.35 0.90 -11.61
C ALA A 369 0.29 2.12 -12.27
N THR A 370 -0.37 2.70 -13.26
CA THR A 370 -0.15 4.11 -13.56
C THR A 370 -1.52 4.74 -13.63
N LYS A 371 -1.62 6.01 -13.27
CA LYS A 371 -2.82 6.50 -12.62
C LYS A 371 -2.81 8.05 -12.63
N PRO A 372 -3.94 8.77 -12.43
CA PRO A 372 -3.94 10.25 -12.27
C PRO A 372 -3.49 10.79 -10.90
N VAL A 373 -2.29 11.37 -10.81
CA VAL A 373 -1.70 11.87 -9.55
C VAL A 373 -2.50 13.02 -8.94
N VAL A 374 -2.54 13.04 -7.60
CA VAL A 374 -2.77 14.29 -6.86
C VAL A 374 -1.46 14.75 -6.22
N ARG A 375 -1.22 16.06 -6.24
CA ARG A 375 -0.13 16.73 -5.52
C ARG A 375 -0.66 17.29 -4.20
N LEU A 376 -0.32 16.62 -3.11
CA LEU A 376 -0.41 17.17 -1.77
C LEU A 376 0.60 18.30 -1.62
N GLN A 377 0.16 19.51 -1.26
CA GLN A 377 1.02 20.64 -0.93
C GLN A 377 0.81 21.08 0.52
N THR A 378 1.85 21.61 1.16
CA THR A 378 1.78 22.18 2.52
C THR A 378 2.15 23.66 2.57
N ALA A 379 1.55 24.40 3.50
CA ALA A 379 1.80 25.83 3.72
C ALA A 379 3.16 26.12 4.39
N GLU A 380 3.88 25.06 4.78
CA GLU A 380 5.27 25.11 5.21
C GLU A 380 6.23 24.89 4.02
N GLY A 381 5.82 24.20 2.96
CA GLY A 381 6.54 24.06 1.69
C GLY A 381 6.65 22.62 1.16
N TYR A 382 6.63 21.62 2.06
CA TYR A 382 6.65 20.20 1.73
C TYR A 382 5.51 19.82 0.76
N SER A 383 5.79 18.95 -0.20
CA SER A 383 4.79 18.40 -1.13
C SER A 383 5.09 16.95 -1.51
N LEU A 384 4.05 16.21 -1.91
CA LEU A 384 4.13 14.81 -2.32
C LEU A 384 3.12 14.55 -3.44
N ARG A 385 3.48 13.67 -4.38
CA ARG A 385 2.61 13.19 -5.45
C ARG A 385 2.26 11.75 -5.10
N LEU A 386 0.99 11.35 -5.20
CA LEU A 386 0.53 10.05 -4.70
C LEU A 386 -0.84 9.66 -5.26
N THR A 387 -1.32 8.44 -5.01
CA THR A 387 -2.70 8.08 -5.39
C THR A 387 -3.70 8.78 -4.49
N GLU A 388 -4.84 9.21 -5.03
CA GLU A 388 -5.84 9.91 -4.21
C GLU A 388 -6.35 9.00 -3.09
N ASP A 389 -6.43 7.71 -3.38
CA ASP A 389 -6.71 6.58 -2.50
C ASP A 389 -5.53 6.14 -1.62
N HIS A 390 -4.29 6.54 -1.92
CA HIS A 390 -3.12 6.20 -1.11
C HIS A 390 -3.19 6.87 0.25
N ARG A 391 -2.88 6.10 1.29
CA ARG A 391 -2.92 6.56 2.67
C ARG A 391 -1.65 7.32 3.02
N VAL A 392 -1.79 8.57 3.44
CA VAL A 392 -0.75 9.35 4.13
C VAL A 392 -1.11 9.61 5.58
N ARG A 393 -0.09 9.79 6.41
CA ARG A 393 -0.27 9.99 7.85
C ARG A 393 -0.67 11.44 8.15
N ARG A 394 -1.96 11.76 7.94
CA ARG A 394 -2.58 12.98 8.48
C ARG A 394 -2.20 13.11 9.96
N VAL A 395 -1.75 14.30 10.33
CA VAL A 395 -1.69 14.67 11.73
C VAL A 395 -2.90 15.48 12.07
N SER A 396 -3.71 14.92 12.93
CA SER A 396 -4.96 15.50 13.33
C SER A 396 -5.07 15.79 14.86
N ARG A 397 -4.22 15.25 15.76
CA ARG A 397 -3.99 15.79 17.15
C ARG A 397 -2.54 16.37 17.30
N PHE A 398 -2.31 17.30 18.23
CA PHE A 398 -1.16 18.27 18.34
C PHE A 398 -1.45 19.35 19.42
N THR A 399 -1.45 19.02 20.72
CA THR A 399 -1.36 20.11 21.74
C THR A 399 0.07 20.66 21.81
N ARG A 400 0.30 21.63 22.71
CA ARG A 400 1.65 22.00 23.20
C ARG A 400 2.50 20.81 23.67
N TYR A 401 1.88 19.75 24.16
CA TYR A 401 2.54 18.61 24.81
C TYR A 401 2.57 17.33 23.97
N THR A 402 1.69 17.18 22.97
CA THR A 402 1.33 15.85 22.45
C THR A 402 1.02 15.84 20.94
N THR A 403 1.62 14.91 20.17
CA THR A 403 1.28 14.56 18.76
C THR A 403 0.96 13.05 18.69
N GLU A 404 0.43 12.55 17.56
CA GLU A 404 0.24 11.12 17.23
C GLU A 404 0.48 10.85 15.72
N THR A 405 -0.09 9.80 15.10
CA THR A 405 0.00 9.49 13.64
C THR A 405 -1.31 8.86 13.00
N GLU A 406 -2.08 9.52 12.10
CA GLU A 406 -3.40 9.05 11.52
C GLU A 406 -3.38 8.76 10.02
N TRP A 407 -3.85 7.59 9.57
CA TRP A 407 -4.02 7.28 8.14
C TRP A 407 -5.25 7.93 7.49
N CYS A 408 -5.03 8.80 6.52
CA CYS A 408 -6.04 9.35 5.62
C CYS A 408 -5.62 9.14 4.16
N ALA A 409 -6.54 8.94 3.22
CA ALA A 409 -6.13 8.97 1.81
C ALA A 409 -5.91 10.41 1.32
N ALA A 410 -5.03 10.60 0.34
CA ALA A 410 -4.52 11.90 -0.06
C ALA A 410 -5.62 12.94 -0.39
N GLY A 411 -6.61 12.60 -1.22
CA GLY A 411 -7.66 13.55 -1.65
C GLY A 411 -8.65 13.96 -0.56
N GLU A 412 -8.63 13.30 0.59
CA GLU A 412 -9.45 13.67 1.75
C GLU A 412 -8.74 14.63 2.71
N LEU A 413 -7.48 15.01 2.42
CA LEU A 413 -6.79 16.09 3.11
C LEU A 413 -7.28 17.45 2.62
N ARG A 414 -7.72 18.30 3.56
CA ARG A 414 -8.28 19.62 3.26
C ARG A 414 -7.28 20.73 3.55
N ALA A 415 -7.37 21.86 2.86
CA ALA A 415 -6.61 23.06 3.22
C ALA A 415 -6.83 23.43 4.71
N GLY A 416 -5.75 23.47 5.49
CA GLY A 416 -5.81 23.67 6.95
C GLY A 416 -5.83 22.40 7.81
N ASP A 417 -6.00 21.20 7.23
CA ASP A 417 -5.52 19.95 7.86
C ASP A 417 -4.00 20.06 8.08
N ARG A 418 -3.40 19.08 8.75
CA ARG A 418 -1.94 18.95 8.81
C ARG A 418 -1.53 17.49 8.63
N VAL A 419 -0.29 17.25 8.24
CA VAL A 419 0.32 15.93 8.01
C VAL A 419 1.55 15.77 8.92
N LEU A 420 2.01 14.53 9.13
CA LEU A 420 3.25 14.25 9.87
C LEU A 420 4.42 14.41 8.92
N LEU A 421 5.50 15.01 9.43
CA LEU A 421 6.80 14.92 8.80
C LEU A 421 7.63 13.85 9.52
N ASN A 422 8.54 13.17 8.84
CA ASN A 422 9.44 12.23 9.51
C ASN A 422 10.41 12.94 10.46
N ASP A 423 10.55 12.41 11.69
CA ASP A 423 11.41 12.95 12.75
C ASP A 423 12.75 12.20 12.83
N HIS A 424 13.65 12.40 11.86
CA HIS A 424 14.93 11.68 11.78
C HIS A 424 15.99 12.09 12.84
N ARG A 425 15.62 12.88 13.86
CA ARG A 425 16.56 13.55 14.79
C ARG A 425 17.52 12.64 15.54
N ASP A 426 17.14 11.38 15.75
CA ASP A 426 17.88 10.42 16.55
C ASP A 426 18.76 9.47 15.69
N ASN A 427 18.70 9.59 14.35
CA ASN A 427 19.53 8.85 13.39
C ASN A 427 19.74 9.62 12.08
N ALA A 428 20.20 10.87 12.21
CA ALA A 428 20.32 11.86 11.13
C ALA A 428 21.65 11.78 10.34
N GLU A 429 22.24 10.58 10.24
CA GLU A 429 23.62 10.37 9.78
C GLU A 429 23.71 9.20 8.78
N TRP A 430 24.38 9.43 7.66
CA TRP A 430 24.54 8.49 6.53
C TRP A 430 25.78 8.87 5.68
N GLY A 431 26.39 7.88 5.02
CA GLY A 431 27.56 8.03 4.14
C GLY A 431 27.21 8.54 2.74
N GLY A 432 28.22 8.70 1.87
CA GLY A 432 28.04 9.12 0.47
C GLY A 432 29.20 9.93 -0.09
N ALA A 433 29.27 10.05 -1.42
CA ALA A 433 30.48 10.46 -2.14
C ALA A 433 30.96 11.92 -1.96
N VAL A 434 30.15 12.82 -1.41
CA VAL A 434 30.51 14.24 -1.18
C VAL A 434 30.80 14.46 0.30
N ASN A 435 32.00 14.95 0.62
CA ASN A 435 32.40 15.25 2.00
C ASN A 435 32.03 16.69 2.46
N GLU A 436 32.30 17.03 3.72
CA GLU A 436 31.90 18.33 4.30
C GLU A 436 32.58 19.54 3.63
N ASP A 437 33.88 19.46 3.32
CA ASP A 437 34.63 20.55 2.68
C ASP A 437 34.21 20.73 1.20
N GLU A 438 33.99 19.61 0.50
CA GLU A 438 33.43 19.60 -0.87
C GLU A 438 32.02 20.20 -0.90
N GLY A 439 31.17 19.77 0.02
CA GLY A 439 29.83 20.34 0.23
C GLY A 439 29.92 21.83 0.47
N TYR A 440 30.82 22.28 1.36
CA TYR A 440 31.01 23.69 1.70
C TYR A 440 31.35 24.54 0.47
N LEU A 441 32.27 24.08 -0.37
CA LEU A 441 32.61 24.74 -1.63
C LEU A 441 31.44 24.76 -2.63
N LEU A 442 30.65 23.69 -2.70
CA LEU A 442 29.45 23.62 -3.54
C LEU A 442 28.35 24.57 -3.02
N GLY A 443 28.22 24.74 -1.70
CA GLY A 443 27.29 25.68 -1.08
C GLY A 443 27.61 27.13 -1.45
N LEU A 444 28.88 27.52 -1.28
CA LEU A 444 29.39 28.82 -1.74
C LEU A 444 29.26 28.98 -3.27
N LEU A 445 29.41 27.90 -4.04
CA LEU A 445 29.21 27.93 -5.50
C LEU A 445 27.75 28.17 -5.88
N VAL A 446 26.80 27.49 -5.24
CA VAL A 446 25.36 27.57 -5.55
C VAL A 446 24.75 28.94 -5.17
N GLY A 447 25.25 29.56 -4.10
CA GLY A 447 24.95 30.94 -3.70
C GLY A 447 25.66 31.98 -4.57
N ASP A 448 26.60 32.74 -4.00
CA ASP A 448 27.30 33.85 -4.68
C ASP A 448 28.28 33.43 -5.79
N GLY A 449 28.72 32.17 -5.84
CA GLY A 449 29.70 31.70 -6.81
C GLY A 449 29.23 31.70 -8.28
N THR A 450 30.18 31.64 -9.21
CA THR A 450 29.93 31.57 -10.66
C THR A 450 30.59 30.34 -11.27
N LEU A 451 29.79 29.41 -11.79
CA LEU A 451 30.27 28.29 -12.61
C LEU A 451 30.48 28.76 -14.06
N LYS A 452 31.71 28.59 -14.57
CA LYS A 452 32.11 28.97 -15.95
C LYS A 452 32.58 27.74 -16.71
N ALA A 453 32.63 27.84 -18.04
CA ALA A 453 33.08 26.76 -18.91
C ALA A 453 34.52 26.26 -18.60
N ASP A 454 35.37 27.10 -18.01
CA ASP A 454 36.77 26.76 -17.70
C ASP A 454 37.07 26.55 -16.20
N LYS A 455 36.23 27.05 -15.28
CA LYS A 455 36.41 26.94 -13.81
C LYS A 455 35.19 27.41 -13.02
N ALA A 456 35.14 27.03 -11.75
CA ALA A 456 34.28 27.63 -10.74
C ALA A 456 35.01 28.85 -10.17
N VAL A 457 34.26 29.91 -9.86
CA VAL A 457 34.77 31.12 -9.23
C VAL A 457 33.92 31.44 -8.00
N LEU A 458 34.50 31.31 -6.82
CA LEU A 458 33.91 31.85 -5.59
C LEU A 458 34.37 33.31 -5.44
N SER A 459 33.50 34.19 -4.97
CA SER A 459 33.78 35.61 -4.76
C SER A 459 33.38 36.03 -3.35
N VAL A 460 34.23 36.79 -2.67
CA VAL A 460 33.96 37.45 -1.38
C VAL A 460 34.23 38.94 -1.54
N TRP A 461 33.38 39.79 -0.96
CA TRP A 461 33.42 41.24 -1.17
C TRP A 461 33.81 41.99 0.11
N GLU A 462 34.53 43.09 -0.05
CA GLU A 462 34.84 44.04 1.01
C GLU A 462 33.57 44.80 1.45
N SER A 463 33.46 45.12 2.73
CA SER A 463 32.32 45.88 3.27
C SER A 463 32.38 47.34 2.81
N ALA A 464 31.28 47.83 2.25
CA ALA A 464 31.15 49.24 1.88
C ALA A 464 31.30 50.14 3.11
N ALA A 465 32.19 51.14 3.03
CA ALA A 465 32.52 52.03 4.15
C ALA A 465 31.28 52.77 4.66
N VAL A 466 30.90 52.49 5.91
CA VAL A 466 29.77 53.15 6.58
C VAL A 466 30.27 54.47 7.16
N GLY A 467 29.47 55.55 7.04
CA GLY A 467 29.92 56.94 7.23
C GLY A 467 30.37 57.40 8.64
N ASN A 468 30.70 56.47 9.54
CA ASN A 468 31.17 56.73 10.91
C ASN A 468 32.67 56.45 11.13
N GLY A 469 33.45 56.20 10.08
CA GLY A 469 34.92 56.21 10.14
C GLY A 469 35.64 54.86 10.15
N ASP A 470 34.94 53.75 9.90
CA ASP A 470 35.61 52.49 9.52
C ASP A 470 36.18 52.60 8.10
N GLU A 471 37.46 52.30 7.94
CA GLU A 471 38.07 52.09 6.62
C GLU A 471 37.52 50.79 6.01
N GLY A 472 37.02 50.85 4.77
CA GLY A 472 36.39 49.71 4.10
C GLY A 472 37.35 48.54 3.88
N GLY A 473 36.88 47.32 4.11
CA GLY A 473 37.67 46.10 3.97
C GLY A 473 36.88 44.84 4.31
N LEU A 474 37.57 43.68 4.35
CA LEU A 474 36.96 42.40 4.71
C LEU A 474 36.59 42.37 6.22
N SER A 475 35.35 42.02 6.55
CA SER A 475 34.91 41.79 7.93
C SER A 475 35.55 40.53 8.54
N ALA A 476 35.33 40.27 9.83
CA ALA A 476 35.79 39.03 10.47
C ALA A 476 35.07 37.81 9.89
N GLY A 477 33.78 37.93 9.59
CA GLY A 477 32.97 36.95 8.88
C GLY A 477 33.50 36.64 7.49
N ALA A 478 33.72 37.67 6.67
CA ALA A 478 34.24 37.53 5.31
C ALA A 478 35.62 36.83 5.29
N ARG A 479 36.52 37.15 6.23
CA ARG A 479 37.82 36.47 6.37
C ARG A 479 37.64 35.00 6.78
N ALA A 480 36.78 34.71 7.74
CA ALA A 480 36.55 33.34 8.19
C ALA A 480 35.91 32.46 7.10
N VAL A 481 35.04 33.01 6.24
CA VAL A 481 34.55 32.35 5.01
C VAL A 481 35.68 32.10 4.02
N MET A 482 36.59 33.07 3.82
CA MET A 482 37.77 32.89 2.95
C MET A 482 38.72 31.82 3.51
N ASP A 483 38.98 31.80 4.81
CA ASP A 483 39.83 30.81 5.47
C ASP A 483 39.22 29.41 5.38
N ALA A 484 37.92 29.26 5.64
CA ALA A 484 37.20 28.00 5.46
C ALA A 484 37.21 27.53 3.99
N GLY A 485 36.93 28.44 3.05
CA GLY A 485 36.97 28.14 1.62
C GLY A 485 38.37 27.80 1.12
N MET A 486 39.43 28.34 1.75
CA MET A 486 40.82 28.01 1.43
C MET A 486 41.24 26.65 2.02
N ARG A 487 40.78 26.29 3.23
CA ARG A 487 40.99 24.93 3.78
C ARG A 487 40.34 23.89 2.87
N ALA A 488 39.04 24.08 2.58
CA ALA A 488 38.28 23.19 1.72
C ALA A 488 38.84 23.10 0.30
N ALA A 489 39.29 24.22 -0.29
CA ALA A 489 39.96 24.19 -1.59
C ALA A 489 41.34 23.49 -1.57
N GLY A 490 41.94 23.33 -0.39
CA GLY A 490 43.19 22.59 -0.18
C GLY A 490 43.03 21.07 -0.22
N THR A 491 41.83 20.53 0.04
CA THR A 491 41.55 19.09 -0.10
C THR A 491 41.35 18.68 -1.56
N LEU A 492 40.89 19.61 -2.41
CA LEU A 492 40.70 19.38 -3.84
C LEU A 492 42.03 19.33 -4.64
N PRO A 493 42.09 18.56 -5.74
CA PRO A 493 43.21 18.57 -6.67
C PRO A 493 43.51 19.97 -7.22
N HIS A 494 44.70 20.47 -6.94
CA HIS A 494 45.17 21.79 -7.36
C HIS A 494 46.57 21.70 -8.00
N ARG A 495 46.91 22.70 -8.83
CA ARG A 495 48.23 22.80 -9.44
C ARG A 495 49.24 23.36 -8.44
N ALA A 496 50.53 23.08 -8.65
CA ALA A 496 51.62 23.61 -7.82
C ALA A 496 51.76 25.16 -7.86
N ASP A 497 51.10 25.86 -8.79
CA ASP A 497 51.01 27.32 -8.86
C ASP A 497 49.72 27.89 -8.24
N PHE A 498 48.97 27.11 -7.46
CA PHE A 498 47.71 27.54 -6.84
C PHE A 498 47.91 28.60 -5.74
N ALA A 499 47.77 29.88 -6.14
CA ALA A 499 47.95 31.04 -5.28
C ALA A 499 46.72 31.44 -4.43
N GLY A 500 45.76 30.52 -4.21
CA GLY A 500 44.58 30.76 -3.37
C GLY A 500 43.72 31.96 -3.79
N TRP A 501 43.24 32.72 -2.79
CA TRP A 501 42.41 33.91 -3.01
C TRP A 501 43.19 35.06 -3.64
N GLN A 502 42.61 35.67 -4.68
CA GLN A 502 43.22 36.78 -5.45
C GLN A 502 42.32 38.03 -5.40
N GLN A 503 42.87 39.16 -4.97
CA GLN A 503 42.13 40.44 -4.96
C GLN A 503 42.00 40.99 -6.40
N VAL A 504 40.79 41.39 -6.78
CA VAL A 504 40.49 41.98 -8.08
C VAL A 504 40.61 43.50 -7.98
N ALA A 505 41.69 44.03 -8.54
CA ALA A 505 42.05 45.44 -8.47
C ALA A 505 40.87 46.37 -8.85
N GLY A 506 40.58 47.33 -7.97
CA GLY A 506 39.52 48.33 -8.18
C GLY A 506 38.08 47.82 -8.02
N ARG A 507 37.85 46.63 -7.48
CA ARG A 507 36.50 46.05 -7.29
C ARG A 507 36.09 45.77 -5.84
N GLY A 508 37.02 45.76 -4.89
CA GLY A 508 36.75 45.32 -3.51
C GLY A 508 36.29 43.86 -3.46
N GLU A 509 36.85 43.01 -4.31
CA GLU A 509 36.42 41.63 -4.57
C GLU A 509 37.64 40.70 -4.46
N TYR A 510 37.53 39.64 -3.68
CA TYR A 510 38.50 38.54 -3.63
C TYR A 510 37.90 37.32 -4.34
N ARG A 511 38.68 36.66 -5.18
CA ARG A 511 38.24 35.49 -5.95
C ARG A 511 39.08 34.25 -5.68
N LEU A 512 38.40 33.11 -5.55
CA LEU A 512 39.01 31.78 -5.56
C LEU A 512 38.58 31.07 -6.85
N ALA A 513 39.55 30.73 -7.72
CA ALA A 513 39.28 30.13 -9.02
C ALA A 513 39.72 28.66 -9.03
N LEU A 514 38.75 27.75 -9.17
CA LEU A 514 38.94 26.31 -8.93
C LEU A 514 38.52 25.47 -10.14
N GLY A 515 39.47 24.69 -10.67
CA GLY A 515 39.22 23.71 -11.73
C GLY A 515 38.53 22.44 -11.19
N ALA A 516 39.04 21.88 -10.09
CA ALA A 516 38.45 20.70 -9.46
C ALA A 516 37.01 20.92 -8.99
N LEU A 517 36.70 22.07 -8.38
CA LEU A 517 35.31 22.40 -7.99
C LEU A 517 34.36 22.50 -9.19
N LYS A 518 34.86 22.84 -10.38
CA LYS A 518 34.09 22.82 -11.63
C LYS A 518 33.82 21.40 -12.10
N GLN A 519 34.81 20.52 -11.97
CA GLN A 519 34.66 19.09 -12.28
C GLN A 519 33.69 18.41 -11.30
N LEU A 520 33.75 18.75 -10.01
CA LEU A 520 32.82 18.28 -8.96
C LEU A 520 31.39 18.81 -9.17
N ALA A 521 31.24 20.08 -9.55
CA ALA A 521 29.93 20.63 -9.89
C ALA A 521 29.34 19.94 -11.14
N GLU A 522 30.16 19.64 -12.15
CA GLU A 522 29.75 18.91 -13.35
C GLU A 522 29.43 17.43 -13.10
N SER A 523 30.17 16.73 -12.21
CA SER A 523 29.85 15.34 -11.86
C SER A 523 28.54 15.22 -11.08
N LEU A 524 28.17 16.26 -10.32
CA LEU A 524 26.85 16.40 -9.69
C LEU A 524 25.78 16.98 -10.64
N GLY A 525 26.08 17.20 -11.92
CA GLY A 525 25.12 17.62 -12.95
C GLY A 525 24.81 19.12 -13.04
N MET A 526 25.58 19.99 -12.38
CA MET A 526 25.48 21.44 -12.57
C MET A 526 26.18 21.87 -13.87
N SER A 527 25.78 23.02 -14.45
CA SER A 527 26.38 23.54 -15.68
C SER A 527 26.52 25.08 -15.69
N PRO A 528 27.36 25.66 -16.57
CA PRO A 528 27.53 27.12 -16.63
C PRO A 528 26.23 27.87 -16.98
N GLY A 529 25.58 28.42 -15.95
CA GLY A 529 24.29 29.10 -16.04
C GLY A 529 23.15 28.38 -15.29
N ASP A 530 23.32 27.09 -14.97
CA ASP A 530 22.40 26.32 -14.16
C ASP A 530 23.12 25.69 -12.95
N LYS A 531 22.83 26.24 -11.77
CA LYS A 531 23.35 25.79 -10.47
C LYS A 531 22.23 25.16 -9.64
N ALA A 532 21.41 24.31 -10.26
CA ALA A 532 20.35 23.58 -9.55
C ALA A 532 20.92 22.73 -8.40
N ILE A 533 20.10 22.50 -7.37
CA ILE A 533 20.33 21.37 -6.45
C ILE A 533 19.77 20.15 -7.16
N THR A 534 20.65 19.26 -7.59
CA THR A 534 20.33 18.08 -8.40
C THR A 534 20.00 16.87 -7.50
N PRO A 535 19.37 15.81 -8.05
CA PRO A 535 19.20 14.56 -7.30
C PRO A 535 20.52 13.98 -6.78
N ALA A 536 21.61 14.06 -7.55
CA ALA A 536 22.93 13.62 -7.11
C ALA A 536 23.45 14.40 -5.88
N LEU A 537 23.14 15.70 -5.76
CA LEU A 537 23.45 16.48 -4.56
C LEU A 537 22.47 16.20 -3.40
N GLU A 538 21.23 15.82 -3.66
CA GLU A 538 20.32 15.31 -2.62
C GLU A 538 20.66 13.87 -2.16
N GLN A 539 21.39 13.08 -2.95
CA GLN A 539 21.94 11.77 -2.57
C GLN A 539 23.29 11.86 -1.82
N ALA A 540 23.83 13.06 -1.61
CA ALA A 540 25.09 13.28 -0.89
C ALA A 540 25.05 12.83 0.59
N SER A 541 26.22 12.62 1.19
CA SER A 541 26.36 12.22 2.60
C SER A 541 25.76 13.22 3.58
N SER A 542 25.49 12.77 4.80
CA SER A 542 25.00 13.65 5.86
C SER A 542 26.00 14.77 6.24
N ASP A 543 27.29 14.60 6.00
CA ASP A 543 28.32 15.63 6.20
C ASP A 543 28.48 16.55 4.98
N GLY A 544 28.37 16.02 3.76
CA GLY A 544 28.24 16.82 2.54
C GLY A 544 27.01 17.73 2.58
N TYR A 545 25.91 17.26 3.17
CA TYR A 545 24.74 18.07 3.53
C TYR A 545 25.08 19.21 4.50
N ARG A 546 25.78 18.93 5.61
CA ARG A 546 26.16 19.94 6.62
C ARG A 546 27.06 21.01 6.00
N GLY A 547 28.06 20.59 5.24
CA GLY A 547 28.95 21.46 4.48
C GLY A 547 28.20 22.32 3.48
N PHE A 548 27.40 21.71 2.60
CA PHE A 548 26.62 22.41 1.57
C PHE A 548 25.67 23.45 2.16
N LEU A 549 24.94 23.08 3.22
CA LEU A 549 24.06 24.00 3.91
C LEU A 549 24.88 25.12 4.58
N ARG A 550 26.00 24.82 5.26
CA ARG A 550 26.87 25.86 5.85
C ARG A 550 27.36 26.84 4.79
N GLY A 551 27.87 26.37 3.65
CA GLY A 551 28.35 27.22 2.56
C GLY A 551 27.25 28.07 1.92
N LEU A 552 26.06 27.49 1.69
CA LEU A 552 24.93 28.21 1.13
C LEU A 552 24.36 29.26 2.11
N PHE A 553 24.37 28.99 3.42
CA PHE A 553 23.98 29.96 4.45
C PHE A 553 25.10 30.99 4.77
N ASP A 554 26.38 30.64 4.58
CA ASP A 554 27.52 31.58 4.65
C ASP A 554 27.53 32.57 3.48
N ALA A 555 27.01 32.20 2.30
CA ALA A 555 26.65 33.13 1.24
C ALA A 555 25.29 33.82 1.52
N ASP A 556 24.20 33.24 1.03
CA ASP A 556 22.85 33.81 0.97
C ASP A 556 22.07 33.82 2.30
N GLY A 557 22.60 33.20 3.34
CA GLY A 557 21.95 33.05 4.65
C GLY A 557 22.14 34.26 5.58
N SER A 558 21.20 34.43 6.51
CA SER A 558 21.21 35.54 7.49
C SER A 558 20.59 35.19 8.83
N VAL A 559 21.18 35.71 9.91
CA VAL A 559 20.66 35.58 11.29
C VAL A 559 19.85 36.83 11.64
N GLN A 560 18.52 36.70 11.66
CA GLN A 560 17.59 37.81 11.82
C GLN A 560 16.79 37.75 13.12
N GLY A 561 16.33 38.93 13.57
CA GLY A 561 15.41 39.07 14.70
C GLY A 561 16.06 39.54 15.99
N THR A 562 15.31 39.46 17.10
CA THR A 562 15.70 39.79 18.47
C THR A 562 14.85 38.99 19.45
N GLN A 563 15.23 38.91 20.73
CA GLN A 563 14.42 38.24 21.78
C GLN A 563 12.96 38.74 21.84
N ALA A 564 12.69 40.00 21.48
CA ALA A 564 11.33 40.57 21.46
C ALA A 564 10.55 40.33 20.16
N LYS A 565 11.23 39.98 19.04
CA LYS A 565 10.62 39.76 17.72
C LYS A 565 10.72 38.31 17.24
N GLY A 566 11.27 37.42 18.06
CA GLY A 566 11.72 36.08 17.66
C GLY A 566 13.10 36.13 16.98
N VAL A 567 13.84 35.03 17.11
CA VAL A 567 15.12 34.80 16.42
C VAL A 567 14.89 33.78 15.30
N SER A 568 15.50 34.01 14.14
CA SER A 568 15.38 33.13 12.97
C SER A 568 16.63 33.14 12.11
N VAL A 569 17.08 31.96 11.67
CA VAL A 569 18.04 31.82 10.56
C VAL A 569 17.23 31.74 9.26
N ARG A 570 17.68 32.43 8.20
CA ARG A 570 16.92 32.54 6.94
C ARG A 570 17.80 32.47 5.71
N LEU A 571 17.26 31.89 4.65
CA LEU A 571 17.83 31.82 3.30
C LEU A 571 16.83 32.45 2.32
N ALA A 572 17.25 33.46 1.56
CA ALA A 572 16.41 34.11 0.54
C ALA A 572 16.86 33.68 -0.86
N GLN A 573 15.93 33.29 -1.74
CA GLN A 573 16.23 32.87 -3.11
C GLN A 573 15.10 33.27 -4.08
N SER A 574 15.44 33.43 -5.36
CA SER A 574 14.44 33.57 -6.45
C SER A 574 14.07 32.26 -7.14
N ASP A 575 14.72 31.16 -6.77
CA ASP A 575 14.40 29.80 -7.18
C ASP A 575 13.67 29.12 -6.01
N LEU A 576 12.43 28.72 -6.26
CA LEU A 576 11.58 28.03 -5.29
C LEU A 576 11.94 26.55 -5.17
N SER A 577 12.26 25.87 -6.27
CA SER A 577 12.64 24.45 -6.30
C SER A 577 13.90 24.21 -5.47
N ARG A 578 14.86 25.14 -5.53
CA ARG A 578 16.05 25.15 -4.68
C ARG A 578 15.71 25.26 -3.19
N LEU A 579 14.74 26.08 -2.79
CA LEU A 579 14.30 26.15 -1.39
C LEU A 579 13.57 24.89 -0.95
N GLU A 580 12.78 24.27 -1.83
CA GLU A 580 12.06 23.02 -1.56
C GLU A 580 13.04 21.84 -1.42
N ALA A 581 14.15 21.83 -2.17
CA ALA A 581 15.28 20.91 -1.95
C ALA A 581 15.98 21.17 -0.61
N VAL A 582 16.39 22.41 -0.32
CA VAL A 582 17.01 22.78 0.98
C VAL A 582 16.10 22.42 2.17
N GLN A 583 14.78 22.56 2.03
CA GLN A 583 13.80 22.15 3.05
C GLN A 583 13.77 20.63 3.27
N ARG A 584 13.88 19.81 2.22
CA ARG A 584 14.07 18.35 2.37
C ARG A 584 15.39 18.05 3.07
N MET A 585 16.48 18.69 2.64
CA MET A 585 17.81 18.47 3.23
C MET A 585 17.85 18.77 4.73
N LEU A 586 17.24 19.88 5.15
CA LEU A 586 17.12 20.27 6.55
C LEU A 586 16.25 19.30 7.35
N LEU A 587 15.11 18.85 6.81
CA LEU A 587 14.21 17.92 7.50
C LEU A 587 14.92 16.60 7.84
N ARG A 588 15.71 16.07 6.91
CA ARG A 588 16.50 14.83 7.07
C ARG A 588 17.58 14.96 8.14
N LEU A 589 18.14 16.15 8.35
CA LEU A 589 19.01 16.48 9.49
C LEU A 589 18.24 16.75 10.81
N GLY A 590 16.92 16.57 10.82
CA GLY A 590 16.07 16.78 11.98
C GLY A 590 15.78 18.26 12.28
N ILE A 591 15.72 19.10 11.25
CA ILE A 591 15.48 20.55 11.32
C ILE A 591 14.29 20.92 10.41
N THR A 592 13.13 21.27 10.97
CA THR A 592 12.01 21.72 10.12
C THR A 592 12.20 23.16 9.63
N ALA A 593 11.71 23.46 8.43
CA ALA A 593 11.80 24.77 7.81
C ALA A 593 10.44 25.24 7.27
N THR A 594 10.25 26.55 7.09
CA THR A 594 9.07 27.13 6.44
C THR A 594 9.49 28.01 5.26
N ILE A 595 8.97 27.72 4.07
CA ILE A 595 9.17 28.51 2.85
C ILE A 595 8.04 29.53 2.70
N TYR A 596 8.39 30.81 2.78
CA TYR A 596 7.46 31.91 2.51
C TYR A 596 7.65 32.39 1.06
N ARG A 597 6.66 32.12 0.20
CA ARG A 597 6.67 32.57 -1.20
C ARG A 597 6.44 34.09 -1.30
N ASP A 598 7.01 34.73 -2.34
CA ASP A 598 6.80 36.15 -2.73
C ASP A 598 7.03 37.22 -1.64
N ARG A 599 7.97 36.96 -0.73
CA ARG A 599 8.33 37.86 0.38
C ARG A 599 8.91 39.19 -0.07
N ARG A 600 9.50 39.23 -1.26
CA ARG A 600 9.68 40.47 -2.04
C ARG A 600 9.13 40.21 -3.44
N ARG A 601 8.21 41.06 -3.90
CA ARG A 601 7.65 40.97 -5.26
C ARG A 601 8.70 41.32 -6.30
N ALA A 602 8.49 40.86 -7.54
CA ALA A 602 9.30 41.27 -8.68
C ALA A 602 9.31 42.80 -8.84
N ASN A 603 10.46 43.36 -9.22
CA ASN A 603 10.65 44.80 -9.40
C ASN A 603 11.81 45.07 -10.38
N ALA A 604 11.87 46.26 -10.98
CA ALA A 604 13.10 46.75 -11.59
C ALA A 604 13.98 47.40 -10.52
N ALA A 605 15.28 47.10 -10.51
CA ALA A 605 16.24 47.80 -9.67
C ALA A 605 17.57 48.03 -10.39
N ARG A 606 18.17 49.18 -10.11
CA ARG A 606 19.46 49.58 -10.66
C ARG A 606 20.59 48.95 -9.86
N MET A 607 21.32 48.02 -10.47
CA MET A 607 22.39 47.25 -9.83
C MET A 607 23.72 47.35 -10.60
N PRO A 608 24.87 47.04 -9.98
CA PRO A 608 26.16 47.03 -10.67
C PRO A 608 26.17 46.07 -11.87
N ASP A 609 26.77 46.50 -12.98
CA ASP A 609 26.74 45.78 -14.27
C ASP A 609 27.84 44.70 -14.44
N GLY A 610 28.59 44.40 -13.37
CA GLY A 610 29.76 43.52 -13.40
C GLY A 610 30.98 44.05 -14.15
N ARG A 611 30.89 45.25 -14.75
CA ARG A 611 31.94 45.94 -15.53
C ARG A 611 32.45 47.21 -14.84
N GLY A 612 31.68 47.78 -13.92
CA GLY A 612 32.00 48.99 -13.14
C GLY A 612 30.95 50.11 -13.30
N GLY A 613 29.95 49.90 -14.16
CA GLY A 613 28.78 50.76 -14.29
C GLY A 613 27.59 50.24 -13.47
N HIS A 614 26.41 50.79 -13.74
CA HIS A 614 25.13 50.39 -13.15
C HIS A 614 24.06 50.31 -14.23
N ALA A 615 23.36 49.18 -14.32
CA ALA A 615 22.28 48.93 -15.25
C ALA A 615 20.99 48.57 -14.50
N ASP A 616 19.84 48.73 -15.15
CA ASP A 616 18.54 48.36 -14.60
C ASP A 616 18.25 46.88 -14.89
N TYR A 617 18.07 46.10 -13.81
CA TYR A 617 17.80 44.66 -13.89
C TYR A 617 16.37 44.35 -13.43
N ALA A 618 15.71 43.45 -14.14
CA ALA A 618 14.44 42.87 -13.72
C ALA A 618 14.71 41.81 -12.62
N ILE A 619 14.43 42.18 -11.37
CA ILE A 619 14.56 41.29 -10.22
C ILE A 619 13.32 40.38 -10.15
N ARG A 620 13.54 39.07 -10.21
CA ARG A 620 12.53 38.02 -9.97
C ARG A 620 11.98 38.10 -8.54
N PRO A 621 10.77 37.56 -8.27
CA PRO A 621 10.27 37.44 -6.89
C PRO A 621 11.29 36.74 -5.99
N GLN A 622 11.28 37.09 -4.70
CA GLN A 622 12.16 36.49 -3.69
C GLN A 622 11.30 35.73 -2.68
N HIS A 623 11.59 34.45 -2.56
CA HIS A 623 11.04 33.52 -1.58
C HIS A 623 12.02 33.44 -0.40
N GLU A 624 11.55 33.13 0.80
CA GLU A 624 12.36 33.13 2.03
C GLU A 624 12.13 31.83 2.81
N LEU A 625 13.13 30.95 2.88
CA LEU A 625 13.14 29.80 3.76
C LEU A 625 13.60 30.25 5.15
N VAL A 626 12.87 29.81 6.19
CA VAL A 626 13.02 30.30 7.57
C VAL A 626 13.10 29.13 8.55
N LEU A 627 14.11 29.17 9.40
CA LEU A 627 14.32 28.34 10.58
C LEU A 627 14.01 29.14 11.85
N ALA A 628 13.37 28.52 12.84
CA ALA A 628 13.04 29.14 14.13
C ALA A 628 12.83 28.07 15.21
N GLY A 629 12.77 28.44 16.50
CA GLY A 629 12.47 27.49 17.58
C GLY A 629 13.63 26.55 17.90
N GLU A 630 13.36 25.25 18.06
CA GLU A 630 14.40 24.24 18.35
C GLU A 630 15.34 24.01 17.16
N GLY A 631 14.86 24.18 15.92
CA GLY A 631 15.64 24.00 14.69
C GLY A 631 16.79 24.99 14.52
N ILE A 632 16.74 26.20 15.11
CA ILE A 632 17.92 27.09 15.11
C ILE A 632 19.01 26.65 16.10
N ALA A 633 18.67 25.86 17.13
CA ALA A 633 19.68 25.24 17.99
C ALA A 633 20.31 24.01 17.30
N ARG A 634 19.51 23.15 16.67
CA ARG A 634 20.06 22.07 15.83
C ARG A 634 20.82 22.59 14.61
N PHE A 635 20.45 23.75 14.06
CA PHE A 635 21.27 24.44 13.05
C PHE A 635 22.62 24.87 13.63
N ARG A 636 22.66 25.53 14.81
CA ARG A 636 23.92 25.90 15.50
C ARG A 636 24.83 24.68 15.72
N GLU A 637 24.23 23.56 16.12
CA GLU A 637 24.90 22.31 16.48
C GLU A 637 25.44 21.53 15.27
N ARG A 638 24.62 21.33 14.23
CA ARG A 638 24.94 20.43 13.11
C ARG A 638 25.42 21.13 11.83
N ILE A 639 25.14 22.43 11.67
CA ILE A 639 25.46 23.18 10.44
C ILE A 639 26.33 24.39 10.77
N GLY A 640 25.80 25.35 11.54
CA GLY A 640 26.50 26.57 11.94
C GLY A 640 26.76 27.54 10.78
N PHE A 641 27.75 28.42 10.97
CA PHE A 641 28.29 29.34 9.99
C PHE A 641 29.81 29.34 10.11
N SER A 642 30.54 29.38 8.99
CA SER A 642 31.97 29.73 8.98
C SER A 642 32.16 31.24 9.02
N ASP A 643 31.17 32.00 8.55
CA ASP A 643 31.08 33.44 8.77
C ASP A 643 30.99 33.70 10.28
N SER A 644 32.11 34.14 10.86
CA SER A 644 32.22 34.42 12.29
C SER A 644 31.34 35.59 12.77
N ASP A 645 30.94 36.52 11.89
CA ASP A 645 29.98 37.58 12.23
C ASP A 645 28.55 37.00 12.33
N LYS A 646 28.16 36.10 11.41
CA LYS A 646 26.90 35.34 11.46
C LYS A 646 26.88 34.37 12.64
N MET A 647 27.96 33.62 12.88
CA MET A 647 28.04 32.64 13.98
C MET A 647 27.97 33.33 15.35
N SER A 648 28.82 34.33 15.60
CA SER A 648 28.79 35.10 16.86
C SER A 648 27.42 35.74 17.13
N ARG A 649 26.71 36.13 16.06
CA ARG A 649 25.35 36.67 16.13
C ARG A 649 24.30 35.60 16.41
N LEU A 650 24.46 34.37 15.90
CA LEU A 650 23.62 33.23 16.25
C LEU A 650 23.84 32.83 17.71
N ASP A 651 25.10 32.69 18.13
CA ASP A 651 25.50 32.37 19.50
C ASP A 651 24.93 33.39 20.50
N ALA A 652 25.20 34.69 20.30
CA ALA A 652 24.71 35.74 21.18
C ALA A 652 23.17 35.83 21.22
N LEU A 653 22.46 35.43 20.17
CA LEU A 653 20.99 35.38 20.12
C LEU A 653 20.42 34.07 20.69
N LEU A 654 21.18 32.98 20.75
CA LEU A 654 20.78 31.73 21.41
C LEU A 654 21.08 31.77 22.91
N ASP A 655 22.28 32.20 23.30
CA ASP A 655 22.73 32.24 24.69
C ASP A 655 22.05 33.36 25.51
N SER A 656 21.38 34.31 24.84
CA SER A 656 20.50 35.30 25.48
C SER A 656 19.03 34.85 25.64
N TYR A 657 18.66 33.60 25.30
CA TYR A 657 17.31 33.08 25.57
C TYR A 657 17.09 32.82 27.07
N SER A 658 16.32 33.72 27.70
CA SER A 658 15.82 33.54 29.08
C SER A 658 14.74 32.45 29.25
N ARG A 659 14.39 31.72 28.18
CA ARG A 659 13.34 30.68 28.14
C ARG A 659 13.76 29.58 27.16
N ARG A 660 13.45 28.31 27.49
CA ARG A 660 13.66 27.18 26.57
C ARG A 660 12.96 27.43 25.23
N LEU A 661 13.66 27.13 24.14
CA LEU A 661 13.16 27.24 22.76
C LEU A 661 11.88 26.41 22.55
N ASN A 662 11.08 26.81 21.56
CA ASN A 662 9.87 26.08 21.18
C ASN A 662 10.25 24.74 20.54
N ARG A 663 10.01 23.62 21.27
CA ARG A 663 10.22 22.25 20.81
C ARG A 663 9.59 22.02 19.43
N GLU A 664 10.34 21.38 18.53
CA GLU A 664 9.84 20.96 17.22
C GLU A 664 9.11 19.61 17.28
N ARG A 665 8.16 19.49 16.35
CA ARG A 665 7.01 18.58 16.44
C ARG A 665 6.57 18.03 15.08
N PHE A 666 7.43 18.18 14.06
CA PHE A 666 7.41 17.47 12.78
C PHE A 666 6.02 17.38 12.13
N VAL A 667 5.48 18.54 11.81
CA VAL A 667 4.10 18.74 11.35
C VAL A 667 4.02 19.90 10.37
N ALA A 668 3.41 19.67 9.21
CA ALA A 668 3.13 20.69 8.20
C ALA A 668 1.63 20.82 7.94
N ARG A 669 1.11 22.04 7.73
CA ARG A 669 -0.29 22.31 7.37
C ARG A 669 -0.52 22.04 5.89
N VAL A 670 -1.53 21.28 5.53
CA VAL A 670 -1.97 21.13 4.14
C VAL A 670 -2.38 22.51 3.60
N ALA A 671 -1.79 22.92 2.49
CA ALA A 671 -2.20 24.11 1.73
C ALA A 671 -3.31 23.75 0.75
N GLY A 672 -3.18 22.60 0.10
CA GLY A 672 -4.16 22.04 -0.84
C GLY A 672 -3.76 20.63 -1.26
N VAL A 673 -4.68 19.97 -1.96
CA VAL A 673 -4.42 18.77 -2.74
C VAL A 673 -5.00 19.06 -4.12
N GLU A 674 -4.15 19.02 -5.14
CA GLU A 674 -4.45 19.46 -6.50
C GLU A 674 -4.27 18.30 -7.47
N ASP A 675 -5.08 18.22 -8.54
CA ASP A 675 -4.79 17.30 -9.66
C ASP A 675 -3.48 17.72 -10.33
N ASP A 676 -2.65 16.73 -10.65
CA ASP A 676 -1.26 16.96 -11.06
C ASP A 676 -0.88 16.12 -12.30
N GLY A 677 -1.88 15.72 -13.09
CA GLY A 677 -1.70 14.91 -14.29
C GLY A 677 -1.66 13.40 -14.03
N VAL A 678 -0.90 12.66 -14.84
CA VAL A 678 -0.90 11.19 -14.88
C VAL A 678 0.54 10.68 -14.93
N GLU A 679 0.96 9.92 -13.92
CA GLU A 679 2.35 9.45 -13.79
C GLU A 679 2.45 8.11 -13.05
N ASP A 680 3.49 7.34 -13.40
CA ASP A 680 3.78 5.99 -12.93
C ASP A 680 3.66 5.88 -11.39
N VAL A 681 2.95 4.82 -10.94
CA VAL A 681 2.78 4.50 -9.53
C VAL A 681 3.32 3.13 -9.16
N TYR A 682 3.72 2.97 -7.91
CA TYR A 682 4.58 2.03 -7.23
C TYR A 682 4.04 1.78 -5.83
N ASP A 683 4.29 0.65 -5.21
CA ASP A 683 4.21 0.54 -3.74
C ASP A 683 5.47 -0.06 -3.22
N VAL A 684 5.64 0.05 -1.91
CA VAL A 684 6.66 -0.66 -1.19
C VAL A 684 6.00 -1.46 -0.08
N GLN A 685 6.41 -2.71 0.05
CA GLN A 685 6.14 -3.45 1.28
C GLN A 685 7.16 -2.93 2.31
N VAL A 686 6.73 -2.18 3.33
CA VAL A 686 7.52 -1.94 4.57
C VAL A 686 6.74 -2.55 5.75
N PRO A 687 6.83 -3.87 5.95
CA PRO A 687 6.00 -4.63 6.89
C PRO A 687 6.28 -4.31 8.36
N GLY A 688 5.46 -4.89 9.23
CA GLY A 688 5.28 -4.42 10.60
C GLY A 688 4.62 -3.05 10.59
N ILE A 689 5.41 -1.99 10.41
CA ILE A 689 4.93 -0.60 10.49
C ILE A 689 3.97 -0.20 9.35
N ASN A 690 4.00 -0.89 8.20
CA ASN A 690 3.21 -0.58 7.00
C ASN A 690 3.28 0.92 6.67
N THR A 691 4.49 1.49 6.77
CA THR A 691 4.77 2.93 6.72
C THR A 691 6.14 3.16 6.07
N PHE A 692 6.28 4.14 5.17
CA PHE A 692 7.56 4.58 4.60
C PHE A 692 7.67 6.11 4.51
N ASP A 693 8.89 6.65 4.35
CA ASP A 693 9.13 8.08 4.08
C ASP A 693 8.83 8.47 2.63
N ALA A 694 8.10 9.56 2.43
CA ALA A 694 7.63 10.02 1.13
C ALA A 694 7.72 11.56 1.05
N ASN A 695 8.80 12.10 0.48
CA ASN A 695 9.17 13.52 0.52
C ASN A 695 9.21 14.12 1.94
N GLY A 696 9.56 13.33 2.95
CA GLY A 696 9.47 13.72 4.35
C GLY A 696 8.13 13.42 5.02
N LEU A 697 7.17 12.75 4.37
CA LEU A 697 5.84 12.38 4.90
C LEU A 697 5.73 10.85 5.07
N HIS A 698 4.64 10.33 5.64
CA HIS A 698 4.44 8.88 5.92
C HIS A 698 3.35 8.25 5.02
N ALA A 699 3.53 7.03 4.44
CA ALA A 699 2.63 6.39 3.43
C ALA A 699 2.46 4.81 3.51
N HIS A 700 1.45 4.15 2.88
CA HIS A 700 0.94 2.75 3.15
C HIS A 700 0.09 2.02 2.04
N ASN A 701 0.25 0.68 1.87
CA ASN A 701 -0.38 -0.31 0.92
C ASN A 701 -1.94 -0.60 0.96
N CYS A 702 -2.49 -1.49 0.09
CA CYS A 702 -3.93 -1.97 -0.01
C CYS A 702 -4.16 -3.29 -0.84
N GLY A 703 -5.38 -3.93 -0.81
CA GLY A 703 -5.85 -5.06 -1.70
C GLY A 703 -7.16 -5.81 -1.28
N GLU A 704 -7.87 -6.59 -2.16
CA GLU A 704 -9.02 -7.49 -1.78
C GLU A 704 -9.32 -8.86 -2.53
N GLN A 705 -10.34 -9.04 -3.42
CA GLN A 705 -11.17 -10.31 -3.58
C GLN A 705 -11.27 -11.00 -5.01
N PRO A 706 -11.39 -12.36 -5.18
CA PRO A 706 -11.63 -13.09 -6.46
C PRO A 706 -13.07 -13.12 -7.02
N LEU A 707 -13.25 -13.09 -8.36
CA LEU A 707 -14.55 -13.02 -9.08
C LEU A 707 -14.56 -13.68 -10.49
N PRO A 708 -15.72 -14.04 -11.08
CA PRO A 708 -15.83 -14.52 -12.46
C PRO A 708 -15.73 -13.42 -13.54
N PRO A 709 -15.65 -13.76 -14.85
CA PRO A 709 -15.83 -12.84 -15.98
C PRO A 709 -16.97 -11.83 -15.80
N TYR A 710 -16.66 -10.53 -15.90
CA TYR A 710 -17.58 -9.41 -15.61
C TYR A 710 -18.17 -9.36 -14.18
N GLY A 711 -17.76 -10.26 -13.29
CA GLY A 711 -18.24 -10.36 -11.92
C GLY A 711 -17.93 -9.11 -11.08
N ALA A 712 -18.71 -8.93 -10.02
CA ALA A 712 -18.70 -7.74 -9.16
C ALA A 712 -18.51 -8.09 -7.67
N CYS A 713 -17.64 -7.35 -6.98
CA CYS A 713 -17.32 -7.47 -5.56
C CYS A 713 -18.20 -6.51 -4.73
N LEU A 714 -19.35 -7.04 -4.32
CA LEU A 714 -20.28 -6.39 -3.38
C LEU A 714 -19.98 -6.87 -1.95
N LEU A 715 -19.27 -6.05 -1.17
CA LEU A 715 -18.77 -6.43 0.16
C LEU A 715 -19.57 -5.83 1.33
N GLY A 716 -19.60 -6.57 2.44
CA GLY A 716 -20.05 -6.12 3.74
C GLY A 716 -19.30 -6.83 4.87
N SER A 717 -19.30 -6.28 6.08
CA SER A 717 -18.68 -6.95 7.24
C SER A 717 -19.46 -6.74 8.52
N ILE A 718 -19.68 -7.80 9.29
CA ILE A 718 -20.26 -7.74 10.63
C ILE A 718 -19.15 -7.58 11.67
N ASN A 719 -19.30 -6.63 12.60
CA ASN A 719 -18.37 -6.47 13.71
C ASN A 719 -18.67 -7.47 14.83
N LEU A 720 -17.89 -8.55 14.94
CA LEU A 720 -18.11 -9.61 15.94
C LEU A 720 -18.08 -9.11 17.39
N THR A 721 -17.34 -8.03 17.69
CA THR A 721 -17.19 -7.55 19.07
C THR A 721 -18.48 -7.04 19.69
N LYS A 722 -19.51 -6.76 18.86
CA LYS A 722 -20.83 -6.27 19.26
C LYS A 722 -21.68 -7.30 20.01
N PHE A 723 -21.44 -8.58 19.76
CA PHE A 723 -22.25 -9.68 20.29
C PHE A 723 -21.67 -10.28 21.57
N VAL A 724 -20.49 -9.85 22.03
CA VAL A 724 -19.91 -10.35 23.27
C VAL A 724 -20.65 -9.78 24.50
N ARG A 725 -20.99 -10.66 25.43
CA ARG A 725 -21.65 -10.38 26.72
C ARG A 725 -20.71 -10.80 27.85
N GLU A 726 -20.77 -10.08 28.98
CA GLU A 726 -19.89 -10.26 30.16
C GLU A 726 -18.40 -10.45 29.81
N PRO A 727 -17.79 -9.62 28.91
CA PRO A 727 -16.45 -9.84 28.37
C PRO A 727 -15.37 -9.88 29.45
N PHE A 728 -14.31 -10.65 29.20
CA PHE A 728 -13.17 -10.90 30.10
C PHE A 728 -13.49 -11.62 31.42
N THR A 729 -14.75 -12.01 31.66
CA THR A 729 -15.16 -12.77 32.86
C THR A 729 -15.14 -14.28 32.61
N GLU A 730 -15.45 -15.10 33.63
CA GLU A 730 -15.73 -16.55 33.47
C GLU A 730 -17.09 -16.83 32.80
N LYS A 731 -17.90 -15.80 32.57
CA LYS A 731 -19.20 -15.87 31.90
C LYS A 731 -19.18 -15.22 30.51
N ALA A 732 -18.00 -14.87 30.00
CA ALA A 732 -17.88 -14.25 28.68
C ALA A 732 -18.49 -15.17 27.61
N HIS A 733 -19.51 -14.68 26.90
CA HIS A 733 -20.24 -15.46 25.90
C HIS A 733 -20.64 -14.59 24.70
N PHE A 734 -20.98 -15.24 23.59
CA PHE A 734 -21.36 -14.59 22.34
C PHE A 734 -22.88 -14.72 22.13
N ASP A 735 -23.51 -13.61 21.74
CA ASP A 735 -24.95 -13.50 21.50
C ASP A 735 -25.32 -13.95 20.08
N TRP A 736 -25.48 -15.26 19.94
CA TRP A 736 -25.83 -15.90 18.66
C TRP A 736 -27.23 -15.50 18.13
N GLU A 737 -28.12 -14.98 18.98
CA GLU A 737 -29.46 -14.54 18.57
C GLU A 737 -29.42 -13.16 17.93
N GLU A 738 -28.79 -12.17 18.59
CA GLU A 738 -28.59 -10.85 18.01
C GLU A 738 -27.69 -10.94 16.75
N TYR A 739 -26.68 -11.81 16.77
CA TYR A 739 -25.81 -12.06 15.60
C TYR A 739 -26.60 -12.52 14.38
N ARG A 740 -27.40 -13.60 14.50
CA ARG A 740 -28.24 -14.09 13.40
C ARG A 740 -29.22 -13.02 12.91
N ARG A 741 -29.84 -12.27 13.82
CA ARG A 741 -30.76 -11.18 13.43
C ARG A 741 -30.05 -10.06 12.65
N VAL A 742 -28.80 -9.73 12.99
CA VAL A 742 -27.98 -8.77 12.22
C VAL A 742 -27.56 -9.37 10.87
N VAL A 743 -27.16 -10.65 10.81
CA VAL A 743 -26.87 -11.36 9.55
C VAL A 743 -28.07 -11.30 8.60
N SER A 744 -29.26 -11.67 9.05
CA SER A 744 -30.47 -11.70 8.22
C SER A 744 -30.80 -10.31 7.64
N ILE A 745 -30.91 -9.28 8.49
CA ILE A 745 -31.26 -7.94 8.03
C ILE A 745 -30.16 -7.34 7.13
N PHE A 746 -28.89 -7.60 7.42
CA PHE A 746 -27.77 -7.14 6.59
C PHE A 746 -27.69 -7.90 5.25
N THR A 747 -28.16 -9.15 5.20
CA THR A 747 -28.25 -9.94 3.95
C THR A 747 -29.22 -9.27 2.98
N ARG A 748 -30.42 -8.86 3.45
CA ARG A 748 -31.34 -8.07 2.63
C ARG A 748 -30.79 -6.69 2.26
N LEU A 749 -30.06 -6.03 3.17
CA LEU A 749 -29.41 -4.74 2.88
C LEU A 749 -28.44 -4.89 1.70
N LEU A 750 -27.60 -5.93 1.69
CA LEU A 750 -26.69 -6.22 0.58
C LEU A 750 -27.44 -6.63 -0.70
N ASP A 751 -28.50 -7.44 -0.62
CA ASP A 751 -29.35 -7.76 -1.79
C ASP A 751 -29.89 -6.49 -2.47
N ASN A 752 -30.39 -5.53 -1.69
CA ASN A 752 -30.89 -4.27 -2.23
C ASN A 752 -29.78 -3.40 -2.87
N VAL A 753 -28.51 -3.51 -2.43
CA VAL A 753 -27.39 -2.78 -3.04
C VAL A 753 -27.14 -3.24 -4.49
N VAL A 754 -27.48 -4.48 -4.84
CA VAL A 754 -27.39 -5.00 -6.22
C VAL A 754 -28.17 -4.12 -7.20
N GLU A 755 -29.32 -3.59 -6.79
CA GLU A 755 -30.22 -2.79 -7.64
C GLU A 755 -29.76 -1.33 -7.80
N ILE A 756 -28.79 -0.89 -6.98
CA ILE A 756 -28.14 0.43 -7.04
C ILE A 756 -26.62 0.32 -7.29
N ASN A 757 -26.19 -0.74 -8.00
CA ASN A 757 -24.78 -1.08 -8.20
C ASN A 757 -23.93 0.03 -8.87
N GLY A 758 -24.50 0.77 -9.82
CA GLY A 758 -23.81 1.84 -10.56
C GLY A 758 -22.61 1.38 -11.39
N LEU A 759 -22.58 0.11 -11.84
CA LEU A 759 -21.53 -0.44 -12.70
C LEU A 759 -21.64 0.14 -14.13
N PRO A 760 -20.52 0.38 -14.83
CA PRO A 760 -20.52 1.09 -16.11
C PRO A 760 -20.78 0.21 -17.34
N LEU A 761 -20.47 -1.09 -17.27
CA LEU A 761 -20.68 -2.00 -18.41
C LEU A 761 -22.03 -2.72 -18.28
N PRO A 762 -22.85 -2.79 -19.36
CA PRO A 762 -24.10 -3.54 -19.33
C PRO A 762 -23.94 -5.01 -18.90
N ARG A 763 -22.85 -5.68 -19.29
CA ARG A 763 -22.57 -7.07 -18.88
C ARG A 763 -22.21 -7.23 -17.40
N GLN A 764 -21.62 -6.21 -16.77
CA GLN A 764 -21.39 -6.20 -15.31
C GLN A 764 -22.70 -5.98 -14.54
N GLN A 765 -23.60 -5.14 -15.09
CA GLN A 765 -24.96 -4.97 -14.56
C GLN A 765 -25.78 -6.26 -14.73
N GLU A 766 -25.69 -6.91 -15.88
CA GLU A 766 -26.34 -8.19 -16.18
C GLU A 766 -25.88 -9.30 -15.22
N GLU A 767 -24.56 -9.50 -15.07
CA GLU A 767 -24.01 -10.51 -14.15
C GLU A 767 -24.41 -10.26 -12.69
N ILE A 768 -24.31 -9.03 -12.18
CA ILE A 768 -24.71 -8.76 -10.79
C ILE A 768 -26.24 -8.90 -10.60
N MET A 769 -27.07 -8.50 -11.57
CA MET A 769 -28.53 -8.63 -11.47
C MET A 769 -29.02 -10.08 -11.63
N ARG A 770 -28.39 -10.87 -12.50
CA ARG A 770 -28.72 -12.28 -12.79
C ARG A 770 -28.35 -13.22 -11.65
N LYS A 771 -27.23 -12.95 -10.97
CA LYS A 771 -26.63 -13.87 -9.97
C LYS A 771 -26.66 -13.34 -8.55
N ARG A 772 -26.81 -12.01 -8.39
CA ARG A 772 -26.95 -11.27 -7.11
C ARG A 772 -25.87 -11.59 -6.07
N ARG A 773 -24.66 -11.97 -6.54
CA ARG A 773 -23.49 -12.33 -5.72
C ARG A 773 -23.13 -11.18 -4.78
N HIS A 774 -23.05 -11.47 -3.49
CA HIS A 774 -22.43 -10.59 -2.50
C HIS A 774 -21.49 -11.36 -1.58
N GLY A 775 -20.65 -10.62 -0.85
CA GLY A 775 -19.65 -11.13 0.07
C GLY A 775 -19.81 -10.48 1.44
N MET A 776 -20.64 -11.07 2.29
CA MET A 776 -20.71 -10.77 3.71
C MET A 776 -19.57 -11.48 4.42
N GLY A 777 -18.75 -10.72 5.11
CA GLY A 777 -17.72 -11.23 6.01
C GLY A 777 -17.97 -10.76 7.43
N PHE A 778 -16.94 -10.92 8.25
CA PHE A 778 -16.89 -10.34 9.57
C PHE A 778 -15.51 -9.76 9.86
N LEU A 779 -15.46 -8.86 10.84
CA LEU A 779 -14.25 -8.23 11.36
C LEU A 779 -14.24 -8.30 12.89
N GLY A 780 -13.09 -8.00 13.48
CA GLY A 780 -12.90 -8.03 14.92
C GLY A 780 -12.76 -9.44 15.49
N LEU A 781 -12.34 -10.44 14.70
CA LEU A 781 -12.16 -11.81 15.21
C LEU A 781 -11.15 -11.85 16.36
N GLY A 782 -9.91 -11.36 16.16
CA GLY A 782 -8.90 -11.31 17.20
C GLY A 782 -9.39 -10.61 18.48
N SER A 783 -10.01 -9.43 18.32
CA SER A 783 -10.66 -8.70 19.43
C SER A 783 -11.71 -9.53 20.18
N THR A 784 -12.54 -10.26 19.44
CA THR A 784 -13.63 -11.09 19.99
C THR A 784 -13.09 -12.28 20.76
N LEU A 785 -12.06 -12.95 20.23
CA LEU A 785 -11.37 -14.05 20.91
C LEU A 785 -10.75 -13.59 22.24
N THR A 786 -10.02 -12.46 22.25
CA THR A 786 -9.48 -11.87 23.48
C THR A 786 -10.59 -11.47 24.47
N MET A 787 -11.73 -10.96 24.00
CA MET A 787 -12.88 -10.64 24.85
C MET A 787 -13.59 -11.88 25.42
N LEU A 788 -13.51 -13.02 24.73
CA LEU A 788 -13.97 -14.34 25.18
C LEU A 788 -12.89 -15.14 25.95
N ARG A 789 -11.70 -14.55 26.15
CA ARG A 789 -10.52 -15.15 26.83
C ARG A 789 -9.89 -16.35 26.10
N MET A 790 -10.10 -16.47 24.80
CA MET A 790 -9.47 -17.45 23.92
C MET A 790 -8.15 -16.88 23.38
N ARG A 791 -7.14 -17.74 23.15
CA ARG A 791 -5.91 -17.35 22.45
C ARG A 791 -6.10 -17.54 20.95
N TYR A 792 -5.55 -16.66 20.12
CA TYR A 792 -5.65 -16.77 18.67
C TYR A 792 -4.96 -18.06 18.18
N GLY A 793 -5.71 -18.95 17.53
CA GLY A 793 -5.19 -20.23 17.04
C GLY A 793 -5.06 -21.31 18.13
N ASP A 794 -5.82 -21.22 19.23
CA ASP A 794 -6.13 -22.38 20.08
C ASP A 794 -7.41 -23.11 19.61
N GLU A 795 -7.65 -24.33 20.09
CA GLU A 795 -8.78 -25.19 19.68
C GLU A 795 -10.14 -24.50 19.86
N ALA A 796 -10.36 -23.81 20.98
CA ALA A 796 -11.60 -23.08 21.25
C ALA A 796 -11.79 -21.87 20.30
N SER A 797 -10.70 -21.21 19.91
CA SER A 797 -10.73 -20.13 18.93
C SER A 797 -11.03 -20.63 17.51
N LEU A 798 -10.60 -21.84 17.16
CA LEU A 798 -10.92 -22.49 15.89
C LEU A 798 -12.38 -22.91 15.85
N GLU A 799 -12.89 -23.57 16.90
CA GLU A 799 -14.32 -23.87 17.04
C GLU A 799 -15.19 -22.61 16.96
N PHE A 800 -14.80 -21.54 17.66
CA PHE A 800 -15.51 -20.25 17.61
C PHE A 800 -15.48 -19.65 16.20
N THR A 801 -14.34 -19.69 15.51
CA THR A 801 -14.17 -19.14 14.17
C THR A 801 -15.00 -19.91 13.14
N GLU A 802 -14.99 -21.25 13.18
CA GLU A 802 -15.85 -22.06 12.32
C GLU A 802 -17.32 -21.75 12.62
N ARG A 803 -17.70 -21.70 13.90
CA ARG A 803 -19.10 -21.44 14.28
C ARG A 803 -19.58 -20.05 13.85
N ALA A 804 -18.75 -19.00 13.97
CA ALA A 804 -19.08 -17.66 13.49
C ALA A 804 -19.35 -17.65 11.97
N ALA A 805 -18.48 -18.29 11.18
CA ALA A 805 -18.68 -18.41 9.75
C ALA A 805 -19.92 -19.28 9.39
N LYS A 806 -20.14 -20.37 10.13
CA LYS A 806 -21.28 -21.29 9.96
C LYS A 806 -22.62 -20.60 10.22
N GLU A 807 -22.76 -19.93 11.36
CA GLU A 807 -24.00 -19.26 11.76
C GLU A 807 -24.32 -18.07 10.82
N MET A 808 -23.28 -17.40 10.29
CA MET A 808 -23.43 -16.38 9.23
C MET A 808 -23.93 -16.99 7.91
N ALA A 809 -23.35 -18.09 7.47
CA ALA A 809 -23.73 -18.75 6.22
C ALA A 809 -25.18 -19.28 6.28
N LEU A 810 -25.52 -20.06 7.31
CA LEU A 810 -26.83 -20.71 7.45
C LEU A 810 -27.97 -19.68 7.55
N GLU A 811 -27.81 -18.65 8.38
CA GLU A 811 -28.80 -17.58 8.50
C GLU A 811 -28.87 -16.73 7.21
N GLY A 812 -27.75 -16.58 6.52
CA GLY A 812 -27.68 -16.06 5.16
C GLY A 812 -28.59 -16.83 4.20
N TRP A 813 -28.44 -18.15 4.13
CA TRP A 813 -29.22 -19.00 3.21
C TRP A 813 -30.71 -19.06 3.56
N ARG A 814 -31.08 -19.14 4.85
CA ARG A 814 -32.49 -18.99 5.30
C ARG A 814 -33.08 -17.65 4.85
N THR A 815 -32.32 -16.57 4.97
CA THR A 815 -32.73 -15.24 4.52
C THR A 815 -32.83 -15.17 3.00
N GLY A 816 -31.90 -15.80 2.27
CA GLY A 816 -31.91 -15.89 0.81
C GLY A 816 -33.15 -16.61 0.28
N LEU A 817 -33.61 -17.66 0.96
CA LEU A 817 -34.86 -18.37 0.68
C LEU A 817 -36.10 -17.50 0.96
N SER A 818 -36.18 -16.89 2.14
CA SER A 818 -37.27 -15.97 2.52
C SER A 818 -37.37 -14.76 1.57
N LEU A 819 -36.24 -14.24 1.10
CA LEU A 819 -36.20 -13.19 0.09
C LEU A 819 -36.57 -13.69 -1.33
N ALA A 820 -36.40 -14.98 -1.62
CA ALA A 820 -36.88 -15.57 -2.87
C ALA A 820 -38.40 -15.67 -2.89
N ASP A 821 -39.03 -16.08 -1.77
CA ASP A 821 -40.49 -16.05 -1.60
C ASP A 821 -41.07 -14.63 -1.77
N GLU A 822 -40.38 -13.61 -1.25
CA GLU A 822 -40.88 -12.24 -1.24
C GLU A 822 -40.61 -11.46 -2.54
N LYS A 823 -39.41 -11.60 -3.11
CA LYS A 823 -38.93 -10.77 -4.24
C LYS A 823 -38.65 -11.56 -5.52
N GLY A 824 -38.84 -12.87 -5.51
CA GLY A 824 -38.31 -13.80 -6.52
C GLY A 824 -36.85 -14.14 -6.27
N ALA A 825 -36.44 -15.33 -6.69
CA ALA A 825 -35.05 -15.80 -6.63
C ALA A 825 -34.11 -14.94 -7.51
N ALA A 826 -32.80 -15.16 -7.42
CA ALA A 826 -31.87 -14.65 -8.44
C ALA A 826 -32.25 -15.27 -9.81
N PRO A 827 -32.30 -14.51 -10.92
CA PRO A 827 -32.74 -15.03 -12.22
C PRO A 827 -32.07 -16.36 -12.65
N LEU A 828 -30.79 -16.56 -12.34
CA LEU A 828 -30.07 -17.83 -12.58
C LEU A 828 -30.78 -19.07 -12.01
N MET A 829 -31.56 -18.93 -10.93
CA MET A 829 -32.24 -20.02 -10.24
C MET A 829 -33.38 -20.63 -11.06
N ASP A 830 -34.09 -19.81 -11.83
CA ASP A 830 -35.23 -20.23 -12.65
C ASP A 830 -34.88 -20.37 -14.15
N GLU A 831 -33.62 -20.11 -14.52
CA GLU A 831 -33.07 -20.48 -15.83
C GLU A 831 -32.99 -22.02 -15.98
N GLU A 832 -33.31 -22.52 -17.18
CA GLU A 832 -33.17 -23.93 -17.54
C GLU A 832 -31.85 -24.20 -18.25
N PHE A 833 -31.15 -25.25 -17.82
CA PHE A 833 -29.85 -25.67 -18.35
C PHE A 833 -29.96 -27.06 -18.97
N THR A 834 -29.35 -27.25 -20.14
CA THR A 834 -29.19 -28.57 -20.73
C THR A 834 -28.07 -29.33 -20.02
N VAL A 835 -28.36 -30.53 -19.52
CA VAL A 835 -27.37 -31.44 -18.94
C VAL A 835 -26.37 -31.84 -20.01
N THR A 836 -25.09 -31.51 -19.80
CA THR A 836 -23.98 -31.90 -20.69
C THR A 836 -23.18 -33.06 -20.08
N ARG A 837 -22.41 -33.79 -20.88
CA ARG A 837 -21.48 -34.80 -20.33
C ARG A 837 -20.44 -34.17 -19.39
N GLU A 838 -20.06 -32.91 -19.62
CA GLU A 838 -19.18 -32.17 -18.71
C GLU A 838 -19.84 -32.00 -17.33
N MET A 839 -21.13 -31.66 -17.26
CA MET A 839 -21.84 -31.55 -15.98
C MET A 839 -21.83 -32.89 -15.23
N LEU A 840 -22.11 -33.99 -15.94
CA LEU A 840 -22.07 -35.34 -15.39
C LEU A 840 -20.64 -35.76 -14.97
N ALA A 841 -19.60 -35.36 -15.70
CA ALA A 841 -18.21 -35.61 -15.33
C ALA A 841 -17.78 -34.79 -14.10
N LYS A 842 -18.22 -33.54 -13.98
CA LYS A 842 -17.95 -32.65 -12.83
C LYS A 842 -18.78 -33.00 -11.60
N ARG A 843 -19.96 -33.61 -11.78
CA ARG A 843 -20.90 -34.07 -10.73
C ARG A 843 -21.46 -35.47 -11.06
N PRO A 844 -20.67 -36.55 -10.90
CA PRO A 844 -21.12 -37.92 -11.18
C PRO A 844 -22.27 -38.43 -10.30
N GLU A 845 -22.68 -37.66 -9.29
CA GLU A 845 -23.96 -37.86 -8.61
C GLU A 845 -25.20 -37.62 -9.49
N MET A 846 -25.14 -36.71 -10.48
CA MET A 846 -26.28 -36.42 -11.36
C MET A 846 -26.73 -37.64 -12.17
N GLU A 847 -25.80 -38.50 -12.61
CA GLU A 847 -26.13 -39.76 -13.29
C GLU A 847 -26.86 -40.75 -12.37
N LYS A 848 -26.58 -40.71 -11.06
CA LYS A 848 -27.21 -41.60 -10.05
C LYS A 848 -28.62 -41.16 -9.72
N ASP A 849 -28.87 -39.84 -9.77
CA ASP A 849 -30.18 -39.23 -9.63
C ASP A 849 -31.02 -39.32 -10.93
N GLY A 850 -30.42 -39.82 -12.02
CA GLY A 850 -31.10 -40.24 -13.25
C GLY A 850 -30.96 -39.31 -14.45
N TYR A 851 -30.16 -38.24 -14.36
CA TYR A 851 -29.97 -37.29 -15.47
C TYR A 851 -29.04 -37.84 -16.56
N ALA A 852 -29.41 -37.61 -17.83
CA ALA A 852 -28.67 -37.99 -19.02
C ALA A 852 -28.31 -36.76 -19.90
N PRO A 853 -27.30 -36.86 -20.79
CA PRO A 853 -26.94 -35.76 -21.68
C PRO A 853 -28.11 -35.38 -22.62
N GLY A 854 -28.50 -34.10 -22.59
CA GLY A 854 -29.63 -33.57 -23.34
C GLY A 854 -30.91 -33.37 -22.52
N ASP A 855 -30.96 -33.86 -21.27
CA ASP A 855 -32.04 -33.52 -20.34
C ASP A 855 -31.99 -32.03 -19.95
N THR A 856 -33.08 -31.51 -19.39
CA THR A 856 -33.18 -30.12 -18.92
C THR A 856 -33.36 -30.08 -17.41
N ILE A 857 -32.60 -29.20 -16.74
CA ILE A 857 -32.59 -29.03 -15.28
C ILE A 857 -32.56 -27.54 -14.91
N ALA A 858 -33.35 -27.14 -13.91
CA ALA A 858 -33.38 -25.75 -13.45
C ALA A 858 -32.12 -25.38 -12.64
N GLY A 859 -31.65 -24.13 -12.79
CA GLY A 859 -30.44 -23.63 -12.16
C GLY A 859 -30.42 -23.77 -10.64
N LYS A 860 -31.56 -23.60 -9.97
CA LYS A 860 -31.71 -23.85 -8.51
C LYS A 860 -31.41 -25.28 -8.09
N VAL A 861 -31.65 -26.28 -8.95
CA VAL A 861 -31.34 -27.68 -8.65
C VAL A 861 -29.83 -27.94 -8.85
N LEU A 862 -29.23 -27.42 -9.93
CA LEU A 862 -27.78 -27.43 -10.16
C LEU A 862 -26.99 -26.71 -9.05
N TRP A 863 -27.56 -25.62 -8.54
CA TRP A 863 -27.01 -24.81 -7.47
C TRP A 863 -27.17 -25.48 -6.09
N ALA A 864 -28.38 -25.87 -5.69
CA ALA A 864 -28.65 -26.41 -4.35
C ALA A 864 -28.18 -27.85 -4.17
N ARG A 865 -28.48 -28.77 -5.10
CA ARG A 865 -28.16 -30.20 -4.95
C ARG A 865 -26.74 -30.55 -5.41
N TYR A 866 -26.20 -29.79 -6.37
CA TYR A 866 -24.96 -30.13 -7.06
C TYR A 866 -23.81 -29.12 -6.89
N SER A 867 -23.96 -28.04 -6.11
CA SER A 867 -22.80 -27.32 -5.56
C SER A 867 -22.16 -28.12 -4.42
N ARG A 868 -20.84 -28.30 -4.44
CA ARG A 868 -20.08 -28.92 -3.34
C ARG A 868 -20.15 -28.09 -2.05
N TYR A 869 -20.36 -26.78 -2.15
CA TYR A 869 -20.61 -25.93 -1.00
C TYR A 869 -22.05 -26.09 -0.47
N MET A 870 -23.07 -26.14 -1.33
CA MET A 870 -24.46 -26.35 -0.85
C MET A 870 -24.69 -27.77 -0.33
N GLN A 871 -23.97 -28.78 -0.83
CA GLN A 871 -23.92 -30.12 -0.21
C GLN A 871 -23.39 -30.06 1.24
N ARG A 872 -22.38 -29.22 1.52
CA ARG A 872 -21.91 -28.96 2.90
C ARG A 872 -22.92 -28.17 3.74
N VAL A 873 -23.75 -27.33 3.14
CA VAL A 873 -24.90 -26.72 3.83
C VAL A 873 -25.93 -27.80 4.19
N ALA A 874 -26.18 -28.77 3.30
CA ALA A 874 -27.10 -29.89 3.55
C ALA A 874 -26.61 -30.86 4.64
N GLU A 875 -25.29 -30.97 4.88
CA GLU A 875 -24.74 -31.68 6.06
C GLU A 875 -25.21 -31.07 7.40
N ALA A 876 -25.59 -29.78 7.41
CA ALA A 876 -26.05 -29.07 8.60
C ALA A 876 -27.57 -28.88 8.63
N GLU A 877 -28.17 -28.46 7.51
CA GLU A 877 -29.61 -28.20 7.36
C GLU A 877 -30.11 -28.75 6.01
N PRO A 878 -30.42 -30.06 5.92
CA PRO A 878 -30.84 -30.67 4.66
C PRO A 878 -32.21 -30.15 4.19
N GLU A 879 -33.15 -29.94 5.11
CA GLU A 879 -34.49 -29.41 4.81
C GLU A 879 -34.41 -28.02 4.14
N LEU A 880 -33.49 -27.16 4.62
CA LEU A 880 -33.21 -25.86 4.01
C LEU A 880 -32.71 -26.01 2.56
N VAL A 881 -31.86 -27.00 2.27
CA VAL A 881 -31.32 -27.23 0.92
C VAL A 881 -32.34 -27.88 -0.02
N ASP A 882 -33.24 -28.73 0.49
CA ASP A 882 -34.38 -29.25 -0.27
C ASP A 882 -35.36 -28.13 -0.65
N GLU A 883 -35.75 -27.26 0.29
CA GLU A 883 -36.62 -26.11 0.00
C GLU A 883 -35.95 -25.11 -0.96
N LEU A 884 -34.63 -24.89 -0.82
CA LEU A 884 -33.82 -24.09 -1.74
C LEU A 884 -33.74 -24.70 -3.14
N ALA A 885 -33.76 -26.03 -3.29
CA ALA A 885 -33.79 -26.69 -4.59
C ALA A 885 -35.14 -26.57 -5.30
N GLU A 886 -36.25 -26.44 -4.55
CA GLU A 886 -37.59 -26.20 -5.10
C GLU A 886 -37.80 -24.71 -5.43
N ARG A 887 -37.46 -23.82 -4.49
CA ARG A 887 -37.85 -22.40 -4.50
C ARG A 887 -36.74 -21.44 -4.94
N GLY A 888 -35.47 -21.84 -4.84
CA GLY A 888 -34.31 -21.01 -5.13
C GLY A 888 -33.94 -20.05 -3.99
N ALA A 889 -32.79 -19.38 -4.13
CA ALA A 889 -32.39 -18.27 -3.27
C ALA A 889 -32.36 -16.94 -4.03
N ARG A 890 -32.56 -15.83 -3.31
CA ARG A 890 -32.44 -14.45 -3.82
C ARG A 890 -31.06 -14.12 -4.39
N PHE A 891 -30.01 -14.84 -3.99
CA PHE A 891 -28.63 -14.67 -4.43
C PHE A 891 -27.93 -16.03 -4.53
N THR A 892 -26.92 -16.11 -5.40
CA THR A 892 -26.14 -17.35 -5.61
C THR A 892 -24.99 -17.54 -4.62
N HIS A 893 -24.53 -16.45 -4.02
CA HIS A 893 -23.33 -16.35 -3.18
C HIS A 893 -23.57 -15.27 -2.12
N HIS A 894 -23.23 -15.59 -0.87
CA HIS A 894 -23.55 -14.80 0.32
C HIS A 894 -22.30 -14.17 0.95
N SER A 895 -21.17 -14.88 0.96
CA SER A 895 -20.16 -14.78 2.01
C SER A 895 -18.71 -14.68 1.50
N SER A 896 -17.95 -13.72 2.07
CA SER A 896 -16.53 -13.47 1.77
C SER A 896 -15.90 -12.57 2.82
N ILE A 897 -14.64 -12.82 3.19
CA ILE A 897 -13.93 -12.02 4.20
C ILE A 897 -12.87 -11.15 3.53
N ALA A 898 -13.06 -9.82 3.64
CA ALA A 898 -12.12 -8.79 3.19
C ALA A 898 -11.16 -8.38 4.33
N PRO A 899 -10.05 -7.65 4.06
CA PRO A 899 -9.15 -7.20 5.12
C PRO A 899 -9.73 -6.05 5.97
N THR A 900 -10.80 -5.38 5.52
CA THR A 900 -11.59 -4.37 6.26
C THR A 900 -10.87 -3.13 6.84
N GLY A 901 -9.56 -2.96 6.64
CA GLY A 901 -8.71 -2.02 7.38
C GLY A 901 -9.02 -0.51 7.28
N THR A 902 -10.05 -0.07 6.55
CA THR A 902 -10.63 1.29 6.69
C THR A 902 -11.85 1.27 7.61
N ILE A 903 -12.76 0.32 7.38
CA ILE A 903 -14.05 0.24 8.07
C ILE A 903 -13.91 -0.30 9.50
N SER A 904 -12.94 -1.18 9.77
CA SER A 904 -12.70 -1.65 11.15
C SER A 904 -12.22 -0.52 12.06
N LEU A 905 -11.28 0.29 11.56
CA LEU A 905 -10.71 1.41 12.31
C LEU A 905 -11.69 2.59 12.47
N SER A 906 -12.64 2.79 11.55
CA SER A 906 -13.57 3.94 11.56
C SER A 906 -14.97 3.64 12.08
N LEU A 907 -15.57 2.52 11.69
CA LEU A 907 -16.95 2.15 12.02
C LEU A 907 -17.02 1.04 13.09
N ALA A 908 -16.00 0.17 13.17
CA ALA A 908 -15.87 -0.85 14.22
C ALA A 908 -15.03 -0.42 15.43
N ASN A 909 -14.67 0.87 15.53
CA ASN A 909 -13.98 1.46 16.68
C ASN A 909 -12.57 0.85 16.97
N ASN A 910 -11.82 0.49 15.93
CA ASN A 910 -10.51 -0.21 15.98
C ASN A 910 -10.59 -1.66 16.51
N ALA A 911 -11.59 -2.42 16.07
CA ALA A 911 -11.54 -3.88 16.17
C ALA A 911 -10.47 -4.46 15.21
N ALA A 912 -10.03 -5.69 15.46
CA ALA A 912 -9.09 -6.40 14.59
C ALA A 912 -9.59 -6.49 13.12
N ASN A 913 -8.67 -6.55 12.16
CA ASN A 913 -8.97 -6.45 10.73
C ASN A 913 -9.45 -7.79 10.16
N GLY A 914 -10.73 -7.93 9.81
CA GLY A 914 -11.27 -9.19 9.29
C GLY A 914 -11.07 -10.36 10.28
N ILE A 915 -10.38 -11.40 9.83
CA ILE A 915 -9.94 -12.55 10.67
C ILE A 915 -8.52 -12.41 11.24
N GLU A 916 -7.83 -11.29 11.02
CA GLU A 916 -6.48 -11.08 11.55
C GLU A 916 -6.48 -10.95 13.10
N PRO A 917 -5.36 -11.28 13.77
CA PRO A 917 -5.13 -10.86 15.15
C PRO A 917 -4.93 -9.33 15.22
N SER A 918 -4.96 -8.78 16.43
CA SER A 918 -4.59 -7.37 16.62
C SER A 918 -3.08 -7.21 16.42
N PHE A 919 -2.66 -6.41 15.42
CA PHE A 919 -1.24 -6.12 15.20
C PHE A 919 -0.54 -5.57 16.45
N ALA A 920 -1.16 -4.60 17.13
CA ALA A 920 -0.74 -4.12 18.43
C ALA A 920 -1.96 -3.59 19.21
N HIS A 921 -2.05 -3.91 20.52
CA HIS A 921 -3.21 -3.52 21.33
C HIS A 921 -3.26 -2.02 21.70
N HIS A 922 -2.11 -1.33 21.71
CA HIS A 922 -2.03 0.12 21.94
C HIS A 922 -0.98 0.74 21.02
N TYR A 923 -1.41 1.73 20.23
CA TYR A 923 -0.56 2.63 19.46
C TYR A 923 -1.15 4.04 19.52
N THR A 924 -0.57 5.01 18.81
CA THR A 924 -0.86 6.44 19.07
C THR A 924 -1.32 7.12 17.78
N ARG A 925 -2.64 7.35 17.60
CA ARG A 925 -3.22 7.78 16.31
C ARG A 925 -4.22 8.96 16.39
N ASN A 926 -3.82 10.02 15.70
CA ASN A 926 -4.28 11.43 15.62
C ASN A 926 -5.76 11.73 15.27
N VAL A 927 -6.29 12.91 15.69
CA VAL A 927 -7.72 13.32 15.53
C VAL A 927 -8.03 14.86 15.49
N ILE A 928 -8.47 15.42 14.34
CA ILE A 928 -8.76 16.86 14.15
C ILE A 928 -10.18 17.10 14.62
N ARG A 929 -10.34 18.09 15.50
CA ARG A 929 -11.64 18.54 15.94
C ARG A 929 -12.01 19.81 15.21
N GLU A 930 -13.17 19.77 14.57
CA GLU A 930 -13.76 20.88 13.83
C GLU A 930 -13.79 22.16 14.71
N GLY A 931 -13.46 23.31 14.12
CA GLY A 931 -13.26 24.57 14.84
C GLY A 931 -11.94 24.73 15.62
N LYS A 932 -11.18 23.66 15.91
CA LYS A 932 -9.90 23.79 16.64
C LYS A 932 -8.66 23.78 15.74
N LYS A 933 -8.00 24.94 15.61
CA LYS A 933 -6.63 25.06 15.04
C LYS A 933 -5.56 24.25 15.79
N SER A 934 -5.91 23.73 16.97
CA SER A 934 -5.27 22.56 17.58
C SER A 934 -6.35 21.57 18.08
N LYS A 935 -6.55 20.46 17.36
CA LYS A 935 -5.75 19.27 17.64
C LYS A 935 -5.30 19.05 19.12
N GLU A 936 -5.36 17.81 19.64
CA GLU A 936 -5.09 17.51 21.06
C GLU A 936 -4.14 16.29 21.35
N SER A 937 -4.48 15.19 22.07
CA SER A 937 -3.87 13.83 21.87
C SER A 937 -4.57 12.60 22.50
N VAL A 938 -4.65 11.46 21.78
CA VAL A 938 -5.17 10.13 22.18
C VAL A 938 -4.13 9.01 21.99
N GLY A 939 -4.14 7.99 22.86
CA GLY A 939 -3.82 6.63 22.41
C GLY A 939 -4.96 6.09 21.53
N VAL A 940 -4.63 5.34 20.48
CA VAL A 940 -5.59 4.44 19.83
C VAL A 940 -5.34 3.04 20.35
N TYR A 941 -6.35 2.56 21.04
CA TYR A 941 -6.40 1.24 21.65
C TYR A 941 -7.18 0.35 20.68
N SER A 942 -6.78 -0.91 20.58
CA SER A 942 -7.62 -1.93 19.97
C SER A 942 -8.93 -2.07 20.74
N PHE A 943 -9.99 -2.54 20.08
CA PHE A 943 -11.32 -2.57 20.68
C PHE A 943 -11.37 -3.43 21.95
N GLU A 944 -10.63 -4.53 21.98
CA GLU A 944 -10.50 -5.39 23.16
C GLU A 944 -9.78 -4.68 24.31
N LEU A 945 -8.76 -3.84 24.05
CA LEU A 945 -8.13 -3.04 25.11
C LEU A 945 -9.01 -1.86 25.56
N LEU A 946 -9.79 -1.24 24.67
CA LEU A 946 -10.85 -0.29 25.07
C LEU A 946 -11.86 -0.96 26.00
N ALA A 947 -12.37 -2.13 25.62
CA ALA A 947 -13.34 -2.87 26.41
C ALA A 947 -12.76 -3.30 27.76
N TYR A 948 -11.52 -3.80 27.81
CA TYR A 948 -10.85 -4.17 29.05
C TYR A 948 -10.66 -2.98 29.98
N ARG A 949 -10.26 -1.81 29.45
CA ARG A 949 -10.19 -0.56 30.23
C ARG A 949 -11.56 -0.05 30.68
N TYR A 950 -12.62 -0.35 29.94
CA TYR A 950 -13.97 0.11 30.28
C TYR A 950 -14.64 -0.78 31.34
N PHE A 951 -14.42 -2.10 31.30
CA PHE A 951 -15.08 -3.08 32.19
C PHE A 951 -14.22 -3.60 33.35
N VAL A 952 -12.90 -3.71 33.19
CA VAL A 952 -11.99 -4.40 34.12
C VAL A 952 -11.06 -3.44 34.84
N ASP A 953 -10.07 -2.88 34.14
CA ASP A 953 -9.05 -1.98 34.72
C ASP A 953 -8.87 -0.72 33.86
N PRO A 954 -9.43 0.43 34.28
CA PRO A 954 -9.30 1.71 33.59
C PRO A 954 -7.90 2.19 33.25
N GLU A 955 -6.85 1.64 33.85
CA GLU A 955 -5.45 2.03 33.59
C GLU A 955 -4.64 1.00 32.80
N ALA A 956 -5.20 -0.17 32.47
CA ALA A 956 -4.49 -1.27 31.81
C ALA A 956 -3.76 -0.90 30.50
N LEU A 957 -2.51 -1.33 30.37
CA LEU A 957 -1.62 -1.09 29.23
C LEU A 957 -0.80 -2.36 28.93
N PRO A 958 -0.41 -2.61 27.66
CA PRO A 958 0.52 -3.67 27.33
C PRO A 958 1.93 -3.35 27.85
N SER A 959 2.61 -4.37 28.38
CA SER A 959 4.05 -4.38 28.70
C SER A 959 4.64 -5.73 28.32
N THR A 960 5.88 -5.72 27.81
CA THR A 960 6.67 -6.92 27.48
C THR A 960 7.47 -7.44 28.66
N ASP A 961 7.65 -6.63 29.72
CA ASP A 961 8.34 -7.02 30.95
C ASP A 961 7.42 -7.87 31.86
N PRO A 962 7.82 -9.09 32.25
CA PRO A 962 7.02 -9.95 33.14
C PRO A 962 6.68 -9.35 34.51
N GLU A 963 7.49 -8.44 35.08
CA GLU A 963 7.20 -7.84 36.38
C GLU A 963 6.19 -6.67 36.30
N THR A 964 5.98 -6.09 35.11
CA THR A 964 4.98 -5.03 34.86
C THR A 964 3.83 -5.45 33.94
N ARG A 965 3.75 -6.72 33.52
CA ARG A 965 2.68 -7.25 32.66
C ARG A 965 1.31 -7.26 33.36
N ASN A 966 0.52 -6.21 33.12
CA ASN A 966 -0.86 -6.06 33.60
C ASN A 966 -1.94 -6.45 32.57
N LEU A 967 -1.56 -7.17 31.50
CA LEU A 967 -2.51 -7.78 30.56
C LEU A 967 -2.45 -9.32 30.62
N PRO A 968 -3.61 -10.00 30.62
CA PRO A 968 -3.69 -11.46 30.56
C PRO A 968 -2.91 -12.11 29.39
N ASP A 969 -2.76 -13.43 29.49
CA ASP A 969 -2.07 -14.28 28.54
C ASP A 969 -2.83 -14.49 27.21
N TYR A 970 -4.12 -14.18 27.18
CA TYR A 970 -4.97 -14.20 25.97
C TYR A 970 -5.00 -12.87 25.18
N PHE A 971 -4.24 -11.86 25.61
CA PHE A 971 -3.88 -10.71 24.76
C PHE A 971 -2.70 -11.12 23.86
N ILE A 972 -3.05 -11.60 22.66
CA ILE A 972 -2.17 -12.16 21.64
C ILE A 972 -2.07 -11.16 20.47
N THR A 973 -0.84 -10.86 20.04
CA THR A 973 -0.55 -9.98 18.89
C THR A 973 -0.26 -10.78 17.61
N ALA A 974 0.08 -10.10 16.51
CA ALA A 974 0.48 -10.78 15.28
C ALA A 974 1.81 -11.54 15.40
N ASP A 975 2.76 -11.06 16.21
CA ASP A 975 4.09 -11.68 16.38
C ASP A 975 4.06 -12.95 17.24
N ASP A 976 3.01 -13.12 18.06
CA ASP A 976 2.78 -14.28 18.92
C ASP A 976 2.18 -15.49 18.16
N VAL A 977 1.81 -15.33 16.88
CA VAL A 977 1.03 -16.31 16.11
C VAL A 977 1.89 -17.02 15.07
N THR A 978 1.88 -18.36 15.07
CA THR A 978 2.66 -19.15 14.09
C THR A 978 2.01 -19.15 12.70
N PRO A 979 2.79 -19.41 11.62
CA PRO A 979 2.24 -19.53 10.26
C PRO A 979 1.14 -20.57 10.14
N LYS A 980 1.28 -21.70 10.87
CA LYS A 980 0.24 -22.74 10.93
C LYS A 980 -1.05 -22.20 11.55
N GLN A 981 -0.99 -21.48 12.68
CA GLN A 981 -2.19 -20.91 13.31
C GLN A 981 -2.89 -19.85 12.46
N HIS A 982 -2.15 -19.12 11.62
CA HIS A 982 -2.76 -18.25 10.59
C HIS A 982 -3.55 -19.07 9.55
N VAL A 983 -3.00 -20.21 9.08
CA VAL A 983 -3.70 -21.13 8.16
C VAL A 983 -4.88 -21.81 8.85
N ASP A 984 -4.76 -22.22 10.12
CA ASP A 984 -5.80 -22.90 10.89
C ASP A 984 -7.05 -22.02 11.05
N ILE A 985 -6.86 -20.75 11.47
CA ILE A 985 -7.95 -19.77 11.60
C ILE A 985 -8.57 -19.44 10.23
N GLN A 986 -7.75 -19.36 9.18
CA GLN A 986 -8.27 -19.20 7.82
C GLN A 986 -9.11 -20.41 7.40
N ALA A 987 -8.68 -21.64 7.70
CA ALA A 987 -9.39 -22.88 7.33
C ALA A 987 -10.73 -23.03 8.07
N ALA A 988 -10.74 -22.77 9.39
CA ALA A 988 -11.95 -22.76 10.21
C ALA A 988 -13.02 -21.84 9.62
N ALA A 989 -12.65 -20.61 9.23
CA ALA A 989 -13.57 -19.71 8.54
C ALA A 989 -13.91 -20.20 7.11
N GLN A 990 -12.90 -20.60 6.33
CA GLN A 990 -13.03 -20.92 4.90
C GLN A 990 -14.00 -22.07 4.62
N ARG A 991 -14.17 -22.98 5.58
CA ARG A 991 -15.15 -24.09 5.51
C ARG A 991 -16.56 -23.62 5.17
N TRP A 992 -16.98 -22.45 5.67
CA TRP A 992 -18.33 -21.91 5.51
C TRP A 992 -18.41 -20.66 4.62
N ILE A 993 -17.29 -20.21 4.04
CA ILE A 993 -17.23 -19.07 3.10
C ILE A 993 -17.33 -19.55 1.65
N ASP A 994 -18.43 -19.20 0.96
CA ASP A 994 -18.71 -19.58 -0.43
C ASP A 994 -17.77 -18.93 -1.45
N SER A 995 -17.37 -17.69 -1.22
CA SER A 995 -16.45 -16.97 -2.11
C SER A 995 -15.01 -17.20 -1.64
N SER A 996 -14.28 -16.19 -1.11
CA SER A 996 -12.93 -16.39 -0.58
C SER A 996 -12.61 -15.47 0.62
N ILE A 997 -11.43 -15.65 1.19
CA ILE A 997 -10.89 -14.92 2.35
C ILE A 997 -9.57 -14.23 1.95
N SER A 998 -9.44 -12.95 2.29
CA SER A 998 -8.17 -12.22 2.29
C SER A 998 -7.48 -12.39 3.64
N LYS A 999 -6.32 -13.08 3.64
CA LYS A 999 -5.47 -13.35 4.81
C LYS A 999 -4.01 -13.35 4.35
N THR A 1000 -3.13 -12.70 5.11
CA THR A 1000 -1.66 -12.86 4.94
C THR A 1000 -1.13 -13.72 6.08
N ALA A 1001 -0.47 -14.83 5.79
CA ALA A 1001 0.25 -15.61 6.79
C ALA A 1001 1.64 -14.99 6.98
N ASN A 1002 1.87 -14.29 8.10
CA ASN A 1002 3.19 -13.80 8.44
C ASN A 1002 4.11 -14.97 8.78
N VAL A 1003 5.37 -14.93 8.32
CA VAL A 1003 6.36 -16.00 8.51
C VAL A 1003 7.68 -15.39 9.01
N PRO A 1004 8.29 -15.96 10.08
CA PRO A 1004 9.59 -15.52 10.58
C PRO A 1004 10.71 -15.57 9.52
N THR A 1005 11.70 -14.69 9.68
CA THR A 1005 12.92 -14.61 8.85
C THR A 1005 13.67 -15.93 8.77
N ASP A 1006 13.84 -16.55 9.94
CA ASP A 1006 14.61 -17.76 10.21
C ASP A 1006 13.83 -19.05 9.91
N TYR A 1007 12.57 -18.93 9.48
CA TYR A 1007 11.68 -20.06 9.23
C TYR A 1007 12.25 -20.97 8.11
N PRO A 1008 12.52 -22.26 8.36
CA PRO A 1008 13.24 -23.11 7.41
C PRO A 1008 12.52 -23.27 6.07
N TYR A 1009 13.27 -23.28 4.96
CA TYR A 1009 12.71 -23.42 3.62
C TYR A 1009 11.89 -24.72 3.40
N GLN A 1010 12.22 -25.81 4.11
CA GLN A 1010 11.42 -27.04 4.01
C GLN A 1010 10.03 -26.81 4.63
N ASP A 1011 10.00 -26.39 5.89
CA ASP A 1011 8.82 -26.05 6.67
C ASP A 1011 7.96 -24.97 5.97
N PHE A 1012 8.59 -23.97 5.32
CA PHE A 1012 7.90 -22.96 4.51
C PHE A 1012 7.11 -23.53 3.34
N LYS A 1013 7.72 -24.45 2.57
CA LYS A 1013 7.02 -25.10 1.44
C LYS A 1013 5.82 -25.91 1.92
N ASP A 1014 5.93 -26.45 3.13
CA ASP A 1014 4.86 -27.20 3.75
C ASP A 1014 3.74 -26.28 4.29
N ILE A 1015 3.93 -24.96 4.45
CA ILE A 1015 2.82 -24.00 4.67
C ILE A 1015 1.84 -24.03 3.48
N TYR A 1016 2.36 -23.98 2.24
CA TYR A 1016 1.54 -23.95 1.04
C TYR A 1016 0.89 -25.30 0.72
N ARG A 1017 1.56 -26.41 1.02
CA ARG A 1017 0.95 -27.75 1.01
C ARG A 1017 -0.13 -27.87 2.07
N TYR A 1018 0.15 -27.45 3.30
CA TYR A 1018 -0.82 -27.48 4.39
C TYR A 1018 -2.06 -26.62 4.10
N ALA A 1019 -1.89 -25.45 3.49
CA ALA A 1019 -3.01 -24.63 3.00
C ALA A 1019 -3.89 -25.38 1.99
N TYR A 1020 -3.29 -26.15 1.07
CA TYR A 1020 -4.00 -27.02 0.13
C TYR A 1020 -4.67 -28.23 0.81
N GLU A 1021 -3.98 -28.89 1.75
CA GLU A 1021 -4.53 -29.99 2.57
C GLU A 1021 -5.71 -29.55 3.44
N GLN A 1022 -5.67 -28.33 3.99
CA GLN A 1022 -6.79 -27.70 4.70
C GLN A 1022 -7.92 -27.22 3.76
N GLY A 1023 -7.79 -27.42 2.44
CA GLY A 1023 -8.82 -27.08 1.45
C GLY A 1023 -9.01 -25.57 1.25
N LEU A 1024 -8.00 -24.75 1.50
CA LEU A 1024 -8.07 -23.31 1.27
C LEU A 1024 -8.20 -22.97 -0.22
N LYS A 1025 -8.82 -21.83 -0.51
CA LYS A 1025 -9.01 -21.31 -1.87
C LYS A 1025 -7.84 -20.47 -2.39
N GLY A 1026 -6.94 -20.09 -1.50
CA GLY A 1026 -5.72 -19.33 -1.80
C GLY A 1026 -4.91 -19.06 -0.55
N CYS A 1027 -3.62 -18.75 -0.72
CA CYS A 1027 -2.70 -18.47 0.37
C CYS A 1027 -1.68 -17.42 -0.06
N THR A 1028 -1.43 -16.45 0.83
CA THR A 1028 -0.38 -15.46 0.69
C THR A 1028 0.46 -15.50 1.96
N THR A 1029 1.65 -16.10 1.91
CA THR A 1029 2.65 -15.91 2.95
C THR A 1029 3.35 -14.58 2.72
N PHE A 1030 3.63 -13.85 3.80
CA PHE A 1030 4.73 -12.90 3.80
C PHE A 1030 5.86 -13.50 4.66
N ARG A 1031 6.92 -14.00 4.02
CA ARG A 1031 8.19 -14.30 4.69
C ARG A 1031 9.19 -13.22 4.36
N PHE A 1032 10.02 -12.86 5.32
CA PHE A 1032 11.20 -12.03 5.11
C PHE A 1032 12.46 -12.89 4.80
N ASN A 1033 13.23 -12.57 3.75
CA ASN A 1033 14.27 -13.45 3.19
C ASN A 1033 15.64 -12.77 2.90
N PRO A 1034 16.56 -12.67 3.88
CA PRO A 1034 17.83 -11.96 3.72
C PRO A 1034 18.47 -12.04 2.33
N GLU A 1035 18.81 -13.22 1.78
CA GLU A 1035 19.55 -13.33 0.51
C GLU A 1035 18.93 -12.67 -0.75
N ALA A 1036 17.69 -12.16 -0.72
CA ALA A 1036 17.17 -11.29 -1.77
C ALA A 1036 16.32 -10.16 -1.18
N PHE A 1037 15.48 -10.47 -0.20
CA PHE A 1037 14.87 -9.49 0.70
C PHE A 1037 15.99 -9.08 1.68
N GLN A 1038 16.98 -8.26 1.28
CA GLN A 1038 17.89 -7.66 2.26
C GLN A 1038 17.26 -6.47 2.94
N GLY A 1039 16.56 -6.81 4.02
CA GLY A 1039 15.92 -5.88 4.93
C GLY A 1039 14.52 -5.51 4.49
N VAL A 1040 13.53 -6.28 4.97
CA VAL A 1040 12.07 -6.01 4.97
C VAL A 1040 11.52 -6.05 6.40
N LEU A 1041 12.01 -6.99 7.23
CA LEU A 1041 11.77 -7.02 8.68
C LEU A 1041 12.83 -7.91 9.40
N VAL A 1042 14.12 -7.56 9.29
CA VAL A 1042 15.16 -8.29 10.05
C VAL A 1042 14.96 -8.05 11.54
N LYS A 1043 14.93 -9.11 12.35
CA LYS A 1043 15.20 -8.99 13.79
C LYS A 1043 16.71 -9.04 13.99
N ASP A 1044 17.22 -8.35 15.00
CA ASP A 1044 18.67 -8.36 15.33
C ASP A 1044 19.22 -9.80 15.54
N SER A 1045 18.36 -10.73 15.96
CA SER A 1045 18.66 -12.16 16.09
C SER A 1045 19.00 -12.85 14.77
N ASP A 1046 18.40 -12.42 13.67
CA ASP A 1046 18.39 -13.18 12.42
C ASP A 1046 19.63 -12.81 11.59
N LEU A 1047 19.97 -11.51 11.59
CA LEU A 1047 21.14 -10.92 10.95
C LEU A 1047 22.46 -11.51 11.52
N ALA A 1048 22.48 -11.84 12.81
CA ALA A 1048 23.64 -12.44 13.48
C ALA A 1048 23.87 -13.93 13.16
N ASN A 1049 22.84 -14.66 12.70
CA ASN A 1049 22.91 -16.11 12.55
C ASN A 1049 23.35 -16.58 11.15
N THR A 1050 23.05 -15.83 10.09
CA THR A 1050 23.41 -16.19 8.70
C THR A 1050 24.91 -16.08 8.43
N THR A 1051 25.49 -17.01 7.66
CA THR A 1051 26.86 -16.93 7.13
C THR A 1051 26.81 -16.68 5.63
N TYR A 1052 27.47 -15.61 5.18
CA TYR A 1052 27.65 -15.25 3.77
C TYR A 1052 28.99 -15.77 3.25
N ARG A 1053 29.05 -16.07 1.95
CA ARG A 1053 30.19 -16.73 1.32
C ARG A 1053 30.57 -16.04 0.01
N PHE A 1054 31.80 -15.52 -0.04
CA PHE A 1054 32.37 -14.84 -1.20
C PHE A 1054 33.33 -15.78 -1.93
N VAL A 1055 33.27 -15.81 -3.26
CA VAL A 1055 34.21 -16.52 -4.12
C VAL A 1055 35.08 -15.49 -4.82
N LEU A 1056 36.40 -15.64 -4.74
CA LEU A 1056 37.36 -14.71 -5.34
C LEU A 1056 37.79 -15.18 -6.74
N ASP A 1057 38.36 -14.28 -7.54
CA ASP A 1057 38.80 -14.54 -8.92
C ASP A 1057 39.82 -15.69 -9.08
N ASP A 1058 40.56 -16.03 -8.02
CA ASP A 1058 41.49 -17.17 -8.01
C ASP A 1058 40.81 -18.53 -7.69
N GLY A 1059 39.49 -18.52 -7.43
CA GLY A 1059 38.69 -19.68 -7.04
C GLY A 1059 38.75 -20.01 -5.55
N SER A 1060 39.42 -19.19 -4.72
CA SER A 1060 39.36 -19.31 -3.26
C SER A 1060 38.05 -18.75 -2.69
N VAL A 1061 37.77 -19.06 -1.42
CA VAL A 1061 36.46 -18.81 -0.80
C VAL A 1061 36.64 -18.23 0.61
N VAL A 1062 35.90 -17.17 0.91
CA VAL A 1062 35.87 -16.46 2.20
C VAL A 1062 34.46 -16.56 2.79
N GLU A 1063 34.34 -16.72 4.11
CA GLU A 1063 33.06 -16.81 4.83
C GLU A 1063 33.03 -15.83 6.01
N ALA A 1064 31.89 -15.17 6.22
CA ALA A 1064 31.67 -14.18 7.28
C ALA A 1064 30.19 -14.18 7.75
N LYS A 1065 29.90 -13.79 8.99
CA LYS A 1065 28.51 -13.65 9.49
C LYS A 1065 27.85 -12.38 8.99
N GLY A 1066 26.52 -12.37 8.93
CA GLY A 1066 25.74 -11.24 8.39
C GLY A 1066 26.03 -9.87 9.01
N GLY A 1067 26.44 -9.83 10.28
CA GLY A 1067 26.88 -8.62 10.98
C GLY A 1067 28.40 -8.43 11.08
N ASP A 1068 29.21 -9.32 10.51
CA ASP A 1068 30.67 -9.14 10.43
C ASP A 1068 30.99 -8.09 9.34
N GLU A 1069 32.01 -7.28 9.58
CA GLU A 1069 32.51 -6.30 8.61
C GLU A 1069 33.45 -6.95 7.59
N VAL A 1070 33.22 -6.66 6.29
CA VAL A 1070 34.00 -7.15 5.15
C VAL A 1070 34.40 -5.97 4.28
N GLU A 1071 35.70 -5.85 3.99
CA GLU A 1071 36.27 -4.82 3.10
C GLU A 1071 36.30 -5.35 1.65
N TYR A 1072 35.71 -4.61 0.72
CA TYR A 1072 35.66 -4.96 -0.71
C TYR A 1072 35.72 -3.69 -1.57
N ASP A 1073 36.54 -3.71 -2.63
CA ASP A 1073 36.87 -2.56 -3.51
C ASP A 1073 37.21 -1.23 -2.79
N GLY A 1074 37.64 -1.30 -1.53
CA GLY A 1074 38.00 -0.16 -0.68
C GLY A 1074 36.89 0.38 0.22
N GLU A 1075 35.69 -0.20 0.20
CA GLU A 1075 34.59 0.12 1.12
C GLU A 1075 34.37 -1.01 2.14
N ILE A 1076 33.94 -0.66 3.35
CA ILE A 1076 33.60 -1.62 4.42
C ILE A 1076 32.09 -1.75 4.49
N HIS A 1077 31.61 -2.99 4.36
CA HIS A 1077 30.20 -3.35 4.40
C HIS A 1077 30.00 -4.41 5.50
N THR A 1078 28.77 -4.60 5.96
CA THR A 1078 28.41 -5.87 6.60
C THR A 1078 28.42 -7.00 5.55
N ALA A 1079 28.75 -8.22 5.95
CA ALA A 1079 28.82 -9.35 5.01
C ALA A 1079 27.48 -9.63 4.32
N ALA A 1080 26.35 -9.30 4.97
CA ALA A 1080 25.05 -9.27 4.32
C ALA A 1080 25.04 -8.24 3.17
N ASN A 1081 25.18 -6.95 3.48
CA ASN A 1081 25.01 -5.87 2.51
C ASN A 1081 25.98 -5.98 1.30
N LEU A 1082 27.21 -6.45 1.52
CA LEU A 1082 28.16 -6.72 0.43
C LEU A 1082 27.67 -7.82 -0.52
N TYR A 1083 27.15 -8.91 0.03
CA TYR A 1083 26.70 -10.05 -0.74
C TYR A 1083 25.55 -9.66 -1.69
N ASP A 1084 24.63 -8.82 -1.23
CA ASP A 1084 23.52 -8.35 -2.07
C ASP A 1084 23.92 -7.27 -3.07
N ALA A 1085 24.81 -6.34 -2.72
CA ALA A 1085 25.33 -5.37 -3.70
C ALA A 1085 26.09 -6.08 -4.85
N LEU A 1086 26.77 -7.20 -4.57
CA LEU A 1086 27.33 -8.09 -5.59
C LEU A 1086 26.26 -8.86 -6.39
N LYS A 1087 25.15 -9.25 -5.74
CA LYS A 1087 24.05 -10.01 -6.37
C LYS A 1087 23.14 -9.16 -7.27
N GLU A 1088 22.77 -7.95 -6.84
CA GLU A 1088 22.05 -6.94 -7.62
C GLU A 1088 22.88 -6.47 -8.84
N GLY A 1089 24.20 -6.70 -8.82
CA GLY A 1089 25.09 -6.36 -9.91
C GLY A 1089 25.51 -4.88 -9.90
N TYR A 1090 25.51 -4.22 -8.73
CA TYR A 1090 26.03 -2.85 -8.57
C TYR A 1090 27.51 -2.74 -8.98
N TYR A 1091 28.29 -3.80 -8.75
CA TYR A 1091 29.68 -3.93 -9.20
C TYR A 1091 29.83 -4.63 -10.58
N GLY A 1092 28.70 -5.00 -11.22
CA GLY A 1092 28.63 -5.62 -12.54
C GLY A 1092 28.80 -7.15 -12.57
N ARG A 1093 28.27 -7.79 -13.63
CA ARG A 1093 28.60 -9.17 -13.99
C ARG A 1093 29.67 -9.20 -15.08
N PHE A 1094 30.63 -10.10 -14.93
CA PHE A 1094 31.53 -10.58 -15.99
C PHE A 1094 31.52 -12.12 -16.04
#